data_AF-A0A969KNY3-F1
#
_entry.id   AF-A0A969KNY3-F1
#
_cell.length_a   1.000
_cell.length_b   1.000
_cell.length_c   1.000
_cell.angle_alpha   90.00
_cell.angle_beta   90.00
_cell.angle_gamma   90.00
#
_symmetry.space_group_name_H-M   'P 1'
#
loop_
_entity.id
_entity.type
_entity.pdbx_description
1 polymer ?
#
loop_
_entity_poly.entity_id
_entity_poly.type
_entity_poly.pdbx_seq_one_letter_code
_entity_poly.pdbx_strand_id
1 'polypeptide(L)'
;MAVQPESLPPPSSIRSIQRASHLFPRLLLLLVISVYILYFANLTLVRYAAFESRALDMGNLNQAVWNTQQGRWFHLTNQPGTVNRLSLHVEPILLPISWLYWIHPGPETLLVLQATVVALGALPLYLLARLKLRHEWIALAVAVAYLLNPSIQAANWLEFHPVTLAPTFLLATFYFLFRGNNWLYALFALLATSCKEEIGLLVFMIGGYATLALRRVRLGLITMVAALAWSIFAVFVVQNFFAAGNIHWGRYAYLGDTPLQMATTLLTQPDVILAQLRAASASGYLALLLLPVGFTALLAPEILLLALPSLAINLLADFPPMHQVDTLIYAAPIVPFVMVASVLGIARLSRWSQGWRWPNSQPITLSAAAVLLLAGALVAQVRYGYTPVGGNHRTFAIDDHDRAAAALIAAIPPDAKVSAQDRLNPHVSGRETVYIFPRIDDADTIFVDVTGPAWPQHPNDLKTTIDQLRADGFGIAAASDGYLLLSKQATTTTLPAEFYPADFYSAWRRPDYQPADATSLLEVDGRLRLLDYAVEADAHGELVVKLYWQALQPISDDVRIYIAYTDRDSAILQESQFYPPVASLWYPTSQWLPGEPVLVQTLPWRLEEDYFVLMVGAYLDEDGWANGNRLPLTAIDPTLPLLENDSVARLDGLRRLDDGTWQSGALVESEPADRLNVTFGDEILLEGATLEQQAVSPGENLEFSLHWRAIQPPIFDYAVFAHLLDADGAKVAQLDWQPQDAIGRLPATAWIVDQPVVDSQSIPLPAQLPAGTYRLIVGLYNWQNGVRVATNGPDAGADDAVTVAVIEVK
;
A
#
# COMPACT_ATOMS: atom_id res chain seq x y z
N MET A 1 41.73 63.10 -36.98
CA MET A 1 42.41 62.30 -35.94
C MET A 1 41.59 62.44 -34.67
N ALA A 2 40.73 61.46 -34.36
CA ALA A 2 39.92 61.42 -33.16
C ALA A 2 39.98 59.98 -32.63
N VAL A 3 40.59 59.83 -31.45
CA VAL A 3 40.88 58.56 -30.78
C VAL A 3 39.60 58.10 -30.07
N GLN A 4 39.16 56.87 -30.34
CA GLN A 4 38.10 56.21 -29.57
C GLN A 4 38.62 55.85 -28.17
N PRO A 5 37.83 56.02 -27.09
CA PRO A 5 38.23 55.59 -25.77
C PRO A 5 38.06 54.07 -25.63
N GLU A 6 39.14 53.36 -25.29
CA GLU A 6 39.11 51.97 -24.85
C GLU A 6 38.27 51.86 -23.58
N SER A 7 37.23 51.01 -23.60
CA SER A 7 36.44 50.70 -22.41
C SER A 7 37.30 49.91 -21.42
N LEU A 8 37.57 50.50 -20.24
CA LEU A 8 38.26 49.83 -19.14
C LEU A 8 37.52 48.54 -18.74
N PRO A 9 38.24 47.44 -18.47
CA PRO A 9 37.65 46.20 -17.99
C PRO A 9 36.96 46.42 -16.62
N PRO A 10 35.83 45.72 -16.35
CA PRO A 10 35.11 45.89 -15.09
C PRO A 10 35.98 45.48 -13.88
N PRO A 11 35.83 46.16 -12.72
CA PRO A 11 36.63 45.94 -11.52
C PRO A 11 36.56 44.49 -11.01
N SER A 12 37.62 44.05 -10.33
CA SER A 12 37.81 42.67 -9.84
C SER A 12 36.67 42.14 -8.97
N SER A 13 36.00 43.02 -8.21
CA SER A 13 34.82 42.69 -7.39
C SER A 13 33.63 42.23 -8.24
N ILE A 14 33.34 42.88 -9.38
CA ILE A 14 32.25 42.51 -10.29
C ILE A 14 32.53 41.16 -10.96
N ARG A 15 33.79 40.88 -11.31
CA ARG A 15 34.21 39.57 -11.86
C ARG A 15 34.07 38.45 -10.82
N SER A 16 34.33 38.74 -9.54
CA SER A 16 34.13 37.77 -8.45
C SER A 16 32.66 37.46 -8.21
N ILE A 17 31.78 38.47 -8.28
CA ILE A 17 30.31 38.32 -8.15
C ILE A 17 29.73 37.56 -9.36
N GLN A 18 30.19 37.85 -10.58
CA GLN A 18 29.79 37.12 -11.78
C GLN A 18 30.31 35.68 -11.81
N ARG A 19 31.51 35.40 -11.29
CA ARG A 19 31.98 34.02 -11.11
C ARG A 19 31.17 33.29 -10.04
N ALA A 20 30.87 33.94 -8.92
CA ALA A 20 30.06 33.38 -7.85
C ALA A 20 28.63 33.05 -8.31
N SER A 21 28.01 33.90 -9.14
CA SER A 21 26.64 33.69 -9.65
C SER A 21 26.50 32.48 -10.59
N HIS A 22 27.59 32.02 -11.21
CA HIS A 22 27.64 30.79 -12.02
C HIS A 22 28.19 29.57 -11.25
N LEU A 23 28.88 29.78 -10.13
CA LEU A 23 29.39 28.67 -9.32
C LEU A 23 28.31 28.15 -8.37
N PHE A 24 27.51 29.04 -7.80
CA PHE A 24 26.52 28.70 -6.78
C PHE A 24 25.44 27.71 -7.25
N PRO A 25 24.79 27.88 -8.43
CA PRO A 25 23.81 26.90 -8.92
C PRO A 25 24.40 25.50 -9.13
N ARG A 26 25.70 25.41 -9.46
CA ARG A 26 26.39 24.14 -9.67
C ARG A 26 26.72 23.45 -8.35
N LEU A 27 27.15 24.21 -7.34
CA LEU A 27 27.34 23.70 -5.98
C LEU A 27 26.01 23.22 -5.38
N LEU A 28 24.93 23.99 -5.58
CA LEU A 28 23.60 23.59 -5.14
C LEU A 28 23.09 22.34 -5.87
N LEU A 29 23.37 22.20 -7.18
CA LEU A 29 23.09 20.96 -7.90
C LEU A 29 23.77 19.75 -7.26
N LEU A 30 25.08 19.85 -6.99
CA LEU A 30 25.84 18.77 -6.35
C LEU A 30 25.32 18.46 -4.95
N LEU A 31 24.93 19.49 -4.19
CA LEU A 31 24.33 19.32 -2.87
C LEU A 31 23.00 18.55 -2.96
N VAL A 32 22.07 18.97 -3.83
CA VAL A 32 20.76 18.31 -3.96
C VAL A 32 20.89 16.88 -4.47
N ILE A 33 21.81 16.62 -5.42
CA ILE A 33 22.15 15.24 -5.84
C ILE A 33 22.67 14.43 -4.65
N SER A 34 23.61 14.97 -3.86
CA SER A 34 24.19 14.26 -2.72
C SER A 34 23.15 13.96 -1.64
N VAL A 35 22.28 14.93 -1.34
CA VAL A 35 21.16 14.74 -0.39
C VAL A 35 20.21 13.65 -0.88
N TYR A 36 19.85 13.65 -2.17
CA TYR A 36 19.00 12.62 -2.75
C TYR A 36 19.65 11.23 -2.63
N ILE A 37 20.93 11.10 -2.98
CA ILE A 37 21.67 9.83 -2.89
C ILE A 37 21.67 9.33 -1.45
N LEU A 38 22.08 10.17 -0.50
CA LEU A 38 22.16 9.79 0.92
C LEU A 38 20.80 9.38 1.47
N TYR A 39 19.75 10.13 1.14
CA TYR A 39 18.39 9.83 1.59
C TYR A 39 17.87 8.51 1.03
N PHE A 40 17.85 8.32 -0.29
CA PHE A 40 17.27 7.11 -0.89
C PHE A 40 18.13 5.86 -0.66
N ALA A 41 19.46 6.01 -0.62
CA ALA A 41 20.32 4.90 -0.23
C ALA A 41 20.03 4.49 1.22
N ASN A 42 19.97 5.43 2.17
CA ASN A 42 19.64 5.11 3.55
C ASN A 42 18.24 4.49 3.68
N LEU A 43 17.23 5.09 3.03
CA LEU A 43 15.85 4.63 3.09
C LEU A 43 15.70 3.18 2.59
N THR A 44 16.28 2.87 1.43
CA THR A 44 16.22 1.51 0.87
C THR A 44 17.09 0.51 1.63
N LEU A 45 18.22 0.94 2.22
CA LEU A 45 19.03 0.08 3.09
C LEU A 45 18.31 -0.26 4.39
N VAL A 46 17.64 0.71 5.02
CA VAL A 46 16.84 0.45 6.24
C VAL A 46 15.64 -0.43 5.90
N ARG A 47 14.94 -0.17 4.78
CA ARG A 47 13.87 -1.04 4.28
C ARG A 47 14.36 -2.47 4.05
N TYR A 48 15.51 -2.63 3.42
CA TYR A 48 16.14 -3.95 3.24
C TYR A 48 16.43 -4.60 4.59
N ALA A 49 17.09 -3.88 5.52
CA ALA A 49 17.44 -4.41 6.84
C ALA A 49 16.23 -4.72 7.74
N ALA A 50 15.07 -4.13 7.48
CA ALA A 50 13.77 -4.44 8.10
C ALA A 50 12.98 -5.52 7.34
N PHE A 51 13.66 -6.33 6.51
CA PHE A 51 13.09 -7.48 5.78
C PHE A 51 11.89 -7.17 4.87
N GLU A 52 11.77 -5.92 4.40
CA GLU A 52 10.66 -5.49 3.53
C GLU A 52 10.96 -5.68 2.03
N SER A 53 12.08 -6.32 1.67
CA SER A 53 12.45 -6.63 0.28
C SER A 53 11.92 -7.99 -0.17
N ARG A 54 11.65 -8.17 -1.47
CA ARG A 54 10.93 -9.33 -2.02
C ARG A 54 11.83 -10.25 -2.85
N ALA A 55 11.46 -11.53 -2.94
CA ALA A 55 12.27 -12.54 -3.60
C ALA A 55 12.31 -12.39 -5.13
N LEU A 56 11.18 -12.06 -5.74
CA LEU A 56 11.03 -11.99 -7.19
C LEU A 56 11.81 -10.84 -7.83
N ASP A 57 11.96 -9.75 -7.09
CA ASP A 57 12.72 -8.58 -7.52
C ASP A 57 14.13 -8.64 -6.91
N MET A 58 14.32 -8.27 -5.64
CA MET A 58 15.66 -8.18 -5.04
C MET A 58 16.41 -9.52 -4.97
N GLY A 59 15.75 -10.59 -4.53
CA GLY A 59 16.38 -11.92 -4.40
C GLY A 59 16.89 -12.45 -5.74
N ASN A 60 16.09 -12.31 -6.80
CA ASN A 60 16.44 -12.75 -8.15
C ASN A 60 17.61 -11.95 -8.72
N LEU A 61 17.55 -10.62 -8.58
CA LEU A 61 18.61 -9.73 -9.03
C LEU A 61 19.92 -10.04 -8.33
N ASN A 62 19.91 -10.09 -7.01
CA ASN A 62 21.12 -10.31 -6.24
C ASN A 62 21.74 -11.68 -6.54
N GLN A 63 20.94 -12.74 -6.62
CA GLN A 63 21.44 -14.07 -6.96
C GLN A 63 22.10 -14.09 -8.34
N ALA A 64 21.46 -13.48 -9.35
CA ALA A 64 21.99 -13.42 -10.71
C ALA A 64 23.31 -12.63 -10.78
N VAL A 65 23.42 -11.49 -10.09
CA VAL A 65 24.65 -10.69 -10.04
C VAL A 65 25.75 -11.43 -9.30
N TRP A 66 25.43 -12.04 -8.16
CA TRP A 66 26.37 -12.84 -7.36
C TRP A 66 26.93 -14.00 -8.18
N ASN A 67 26.07 -14.81 -8.82
CA ASN A 67 26.50 -15.91 -9.67
C ASN A 67 27.35 -15.45 -10.86
N THR A 68 27.01 -14.30 -11.46
CA THR A 68 27.79 -13.73 -12.57
C THR A 68 29.22 -13.39 -12.13
N GLN A 69 29.37 -12.80 -10.94
CA GLN A 69 30.68 -12.50 -10.36
C GLN A 69 31.50 -13.79 -10.09
N GLN A 70 30.82 -14.90 -9.76
CA GLN A 70 31.43 -16.22 -9.57
C GLN A 70 31.72 -16.97 -10.89
N GLY A 71 31.40 -16.39 -12.05
CA GLY A 71 31.63 -16.98 -13.37
C GLY A 71 30.44 -17.76 -13.95
N ARG A 72 29.33 -17.91 -13.21
CA ARG A 72 28.06 -18.48 -13.68
C ARG A 72 27.15 -17.36 -14.20
N TRP A 73 27.41 -16.92 -15.42
CA TRP A 73 26.78 -15.72 -15.97
C TRP A 73 25.24 -15.78 -15.96
N PHE A 74 24.64 -14.82 -15.26
CA PHE A 74 23.19 -14.62 -15.12
C PHE A 74 22.42 -15.80 -14.51
N HIS A 75 23.11 -16.74 -13.86
CA HIS A 75 22.47 -17.93 -13.30
C HIS A 75 21.60 -17.59 -12.07
N LEU A 76 20.42 -18.19 -11.99
CA LEU A 76 19.50 -18.09 -10.87
C LEU A 76 18.75 -19.41 -10.66
N THR A 77 18.13 -19.58 -9.50
CA THR A 77 17.28 -20.75 -9.21
C THR A 77 15.93 -20.37 -8.61
N ASN A 78 15.77 -19.10 -8.20
CA ASN A 78 14.60 -18.66 -7.46
C ASN A 78 13.33 -18.45 -8.31
N GLN A 79 13.43 -18.53 -9.64
CA GLN A 79 12.28 -18.50 -10.54
C GLN A 79 11.99 -19.91 -11.10
N PRO A 80 10.76 -20.44 -10.96
CA PRO A 80 10.36 -21.69 -11.61
C PRO A 80 10.45 -21.60 -13.14
N GLY A 81 10.91 -22.68 -13.77
CA GLY A 81 10.93 -22.81 -15.23
C GLY A 81 12.12 -22.16 -15.94
N THR A 82 13.06 -21.54 -15.22
CA THR A 82 14.30 -20.99 -15.79
C THR A 82 15.48 -21.11 -14.83
N VAL A 83 16.69 -21.17 -15.40
CA VAL A 83 17.96 -21.14 -14.67
C VAL A 83 18.83 -19.93 -15.04
N ASN A 84 18.30 -19.03 -15.88
CA ASN A 84 19.03 -17.87 -16.35
C ASN A 84 18.15 -16.61 -16.38
N ARG A 85 18.62 -15.54 -15.75
CA ARG A 85 17.91 -14.26 -15.66
C ARG A 85 17.53 -13.67 -17.02
N LEU A 86 18.37 -13.90 -18.03
CA LEU A 86 18.14 -13.38 -19.38
C LEU A 86 16.88 -13.95 -20.05
N SER A 87 16.28 -15.01 -19.49
CA SER A 87 14.96 -15.47 -19.93
C SER A 87 13.82 -14.56 -19.49
N LEU A 88 13.98 -13.84 -18.37
CA LEU A 88 12.98 -12.94 -17.79
C LEU A 88 13.13 -11.56 -18.42
N HIS A 89 14.30 -10.97 -18.23
CA HIS A 89 14.68 -9.68 -18.82
C HIS A 89 16.11 -9.75 -19.34
N VAL A 90 16.33 -9.21 -20.53
CA VAL A 90 17.65 -9.17 -21.16
C VAL A 90 18.38 -7.91 -20.70
N GLU A 91 19.15 -8.07 -19.63
CA GLU A 91 19.81 -6.96 -18.92
C GLU A 91 21.35 -7.13 -18.86
N PRO A 92 22.08 -7.06 -20.00
CA PRO A 92 23.53 -7.23 -20.02
C PRO A 92 24.31 -6.26 -19.12
N ILE A 93 23.71 -5.13 -18.73
CA ILE A 93 24.31 -4.18 -17.78
C ILE A 93 24.66 -4.83 -16.44
N LEU A 94 24.02 -5.94 -16.07
CA LEU A 94 24.34 -6.68 -14.85
C LEU A 94 25.77 -7.25 -14.86
N LEU A 95 26.35 -7.53 -16.03
CA LEU A 95 27.71 -8.05 -16.14
C LEU A 95 28.75 -7.06 -15.57
N PRO A 96 28.87 -5.81 -16.04
CA PRO A 96 29.78 -4.85 -15.41
C PRO A 96 29.37 -4.48 -13.98
N ILE A 97 28.08 -4.54 -13.63
CA ILE A 97 27.62 -4.32 -12.25
C ILE A 97 28.15 -5.41 -11.31
N SER A 98 28.24 -6.66 -11.76
CA SER A 98 28.79 -7.77 -10.97
C SER A 98 30.24 -7.55 -10.53
N TRP A 99 31.01 -6.70 -11.21
CA TRP A 99 32.37 -6.34 -10.79
C TRP A 99 32.39 -5.51 -9.50
N LEU A 100 31.29 -4.84 -9.15
CA LEU A 100 31.17 -4.13 -7.89
C LEU A 100 31.11 -5.08 -6.69
N TYR A 101 30.73 -6.35 -6.91
CA TYR A 101 30.68 -7.37 -5.85
C TYR A 101 32.08 -7.81 -5.40
N TRP A 102 33.14 -7.44 -6.12
CA TRP A 102 34.52 -7.55 -5.61
C TRP A 102 34.83 -6.58 -4.46
N ILE A 103 34.02 -5.53 -4.30
CA ILE A 103 34.11 -4.58 -3.17
C ILE A 103 33.18 -5.02 -2.04
N HIS A 104 31.90 -5.25 -2.36
CA HIS A 104 30.89 -5.68 -1.41
C HIS A 104 29.81 -6.53 -2.11
N PRO A 105 29.76 -7.85 -1.88
CA PRO A 105 28.78 -8.72 -2.53
C PRO A 105 27.45 -8.74 -1.77
N GLY A 106 26.45 -8.00 -2.25
CA GLY A 106 25.10 -8.05 -1.66
C GLY A 106 24.13 -6.99 -2.19
N PRO A 107 22.83 -7.12 -1.84
CA PRO A 107 21.76 -6.19 -2.23
C PRO A 107 22.06 -4.72 -1.93
N GLU A 108 22.78 -4.44 -0.85
CA GLU A 108 23.15 -3.09 -0.41
C GLU A 108 23.94 -2.34 -1.49
N THR A 109 24.81 -3.05 -2.21
CA THR A 109 25.61 -2.45 -3.29
C THR A 109 24.74 -2.08 -4.48
N LEU A 110 23.74 -2.89 -4.79
CA LEU A 110 22.78 -2.61 -5.85
C LEU A 110 21.88 -1.42 -5.50
N LEU A 111 21.39 -1.35 -4.26
CA LEU A 111 20.57 -0.24 -3.77
C LEU A 111 21.32 1.10 -3.80
N VAL A 112 22.56 1.14 -3.30
CA VAL A 112 23.41 2.33 -3.34
C VAL A 112 23.75 2.73 -4.78
N LEU A 113 24.02 1.75 -5.65
CA LEU A 113 24.29 2.01 -7.07
C LEU A 113 23.07 2.64 -7.75
N GLN A 114 21.87 2.09 -7.57
CA GLN A 114 20.65 2.62 -8.15
C GLN A 114 20.38 4.04 -7.69
N ALA A 115 20.42 4.31 -6.38
CA ALA A 115 20.23 5.66 -5.85
C ALA A 115 21.24 6.65 -6.44
N THR A 116 22.50 6.23 -6.59
CA THR A 116 23.57 7.04 -7.18
C THR A 116 23.33 7.33 -8.65
N VAL A 117 23.10 6.31 -9.48
CA VAL A 117 22.94 6.47 -10.93
C VAL A 117 21.67 7.23 -11.26
N VAL A 118 20.57 6.96 -10.56
CA VAL A 118 19.30 7.70 -10.73
C VAL A 118 19.53 9.19 -10.41
N ALA A 119 20.12 9.53 -9.27
CA ALA A 119 20.37 10.93 -8.91
C ALA A 119 21.28 11.65 -9.92
N LEU A 120 22.29 10.95 -10.45
CA LEU A 120 23.19 11.47 -11.46
C LEU A 120 22.49 11.83 -12.78
N GLY A 121 21.27 11.35 -13.04
CA GLY A 121 20.42 11.79 -14.16
C GLY A 121 20.12 13.28 -14.17
N ALA A 122 20.14 13.93 -12.99
CA ALA A 122 20.00 15.37 -12.86
C ALA A 122 21.13 16.14 -13.57
N LEU A 123 22.33 15.56 -13.68
CA LEU A 123 23.49 16.22 -14.28
C LEU A 123 23.37 16.40 -15.81
N PRO A 124 23.19 15.35 -16.65
CA PRO A 124 23.01 15.54 -18.08
C PRO A 124 21.77 16.39 -18.40
N LEU A 125 20.72 16.30 -17.58
CA LEU A 125 19.53 17.13 -17.73
C LEU A 125 19.82 18.61 -17.44
N TYR A 126 20.51 18.93 -16.33
CA TYR A 126 20.99 20.28 -16.04
C TYR A 126 21.85 20.83 -17.17
N LEU A 127 22.79 20.02 -17.68
CA LEU A 127 23.69 20.43 -18.76
C LEU A 127 22.94 20.66 -20.07
N LEU A 128 21.92 19.85 -20.37
CA LEU A 128 21.03 20.03 -21.53
C LEU A 128 20.18 21.30 -21.39
N ALA A 129 19.57 21.51 -20.22
CA ALA A 129 18.80 22.71 -19.93
C ALA A 129 19.66 23.97 -20.03
N ARG A 130 20.90 23.94 -19.52
CA ARG A 130 21.86 25.04 -19.68
C ARG A 130 22.21 25.28 -21.16
N LEU A 131 22.39 24.21 -21.94
CA LEU A 131 22.67 24.30 -23.38
C LEU A 131 21.51 24.96 -24.15
N LYS A 132 20.26 24.69 -23.78
CA LYS A 132 19.07 25.15 -24.51
C LYS A 132 18.51 26.48 -24.02
N LEU A 133 18.51 26.70 -22.71
CA LEU A 133 17.91 27.87 -22.06
C LEU A 133 18.92 28.97 -21.75
N ARG A 134 20.23 28.65 -21.75
CA ARG A 134 21.33 29.59 -21.44
C ARG A 134 21.18 30.27 -20.07
N HIS A 135 20.52 29.63 -19.12
CA HIS A 135 20.29 30.15 -17.78
C HIS A 135 20.54 29.09 -16.71
N GLU A 136 21.45 29.36 -15.77
CA GLU A 136 21.88 28.33 -14.81
C GLU A 136 20.84 28.01 -13.75
N TRP A 137 20.13 29.00 -13.22
CA TRP A 137 19.07 28.76 -12.22
C TRP A 137 17.87 28.00 -12.77
N ILE A 138 17.51 28.22 -14.03
CA ILE A 138 16.40 27.50 -14.66
C ILE A 138 16.85 26.07 -14.99
N ALA A 139 18.10 25.89 -15.43
CA ALA A 139 18.67 24.56 -15.55
C ALA A 139 18.68 23.81 -14.21
N LEU A 140 18.99 24.50 -13.11
CA LEU A 140 18.89 23.94 -11.76
C LEU A 140 17.44 23.58 -11.40
N ALA A 141 16.47 24.45 -11.70
CA ALA A 141 15.06 24.18 -11.45
C ALA A 141 14.58 22.90 -12.17
N VAL A 142 14.98 22.70 -13.42
CA VAL A 142 14.70 21.46 -14.18
C VAL A 142 15.32 20.23 -13.51
N ALA A 143 16.58 20.34 -13.04
CA ALA A 143 17.27 19.25 -12.36
C ALA A 143 16.62 18.91 -11.01
N VAL A 144 16.19 19.92 -10.25
CA VAL A 144 15.43 19.74 -9.00
C VAL A 144 14.08 19.08 -9.28
N ALA A 145 13.35 19.51 -10.31
CA ALA A 145 12.08 18.88 -10.69
C ALA A 145 12.23 17.40 -11.10
N TYR A 146 13.37 17.00 -11.68
CA TYR A 146 13.68 15.59 -11.93
C TYR A 146 13.84 14.79 -10.63
N LEU A 147 14.58 15.34 -9.65
CA LEU A 147 14.80 14.66 -8.37
C LEU A 147 13.53 14.64 -7.48
N LEU A 148 12.64 15.63 -7.64
CA LEU A 148 11.32 15.67 -7.01
C LEU A 148 10.25 14.85 -7.75
N ASN A 149 10.58 14.26 -8.91
CA ASN A 149 9.60 13.54 -9.72
C ASN A 149 9.18 12.23 -9.03
N PRO A 150 7.88 12.03 -8.72
CA PRO A 150 7.40 10.83 -8.04
C PRO A 150 7.74 9.52 -8.76
N SER A 151 7.66 9.45 -10.09
CA SER A 151 8.03 8.24 -10.84
C SER A 151 9.50 7.87 -10.69
N ILE A 152 10.39 8.87 -10.58
CA ILE A 152 11.83 8.64 -10.36
C ILE A 152 12.08 8.17 -8.92
N GLN A 153 11.36 8.75 -7.97
CA GLN A 153 11.43 8.35 -6.58
C GLN A 153 10.86 6.96 -6.35
N ALA A 154 9.72 6.62 -6.95
CA ALA A 154 9.09 5.30 -6.90
C ALA A 154 10.02 4.21 -7.42
N ALA A 155 10.67 4.48 -8.56
CA ALA A 155 11.63 3.56 -9.16
C ALA A 155 12.84 3.33 -8.25
N ASN A 156 13.25 4.34 -7.49
CA ASN A 156 14.38 4.24 -6.56
C ASN A 156 13.98 3.70 -5.18
N TRP A 157 12.73 3.91 -4.77
CA TRP A 157 12.09 3.44 -3.54
C TRP A 157 11.88 1.92 -3.54
N LEU A 158 11.49 1.39 -4.70
CA LEU A 158 11.41 -0.03 -4.94
C LEU A 158 12.78 -0.70 -4.83
N GLU A 159 12.81 -1.98 -5.11
CA GLU A 159 14.03 -2.77 -5.13
C GLU A 159 14.88 -2.45 -6.37
N PHE A 160 16.07 -3.05 -6.43
CA PHE A 160 16.98 -2.81 -7.53
C PHE A 160 16.40 -3.35 -8.85
N HIS A 161 16.33 -2.51 -9.87
CA HIS A 161 16.01 -2.94 -11.23
C HIS A 161 16.92 -2.25 -12.24
N PRO A 162 17.63 -2.96 -13.12
CA PRO A 162 18.49 -2.37 -14.15
C PRO A 162 17.82 -1.30 -15.01
N VAL A 163 16.53 -1.47 -15.30
CA VAL A 163 15.74 -0.49 -16.06
C VAL A 163 15.66 0.89 -15.40
N THR A 164 15.82 1.00 -14.08
CA THR A 164 15.82 2.29 -13.35
C THR A 164 17.07 3.13 -13.65
N LEU A 165 18.13 2.52 -14.19
CA LEU A 165 19.34 3.21 -14.64
C LEU A 165 19.17 3.84 -16.02
N ALA A 166 18.25 3.30 -16.84
CA ALA A 166 17.98 3.76 -18.20
C ALA A 166 17.61 5.25 -18.27
N PRO A 167 16.80 5.84 -17.36
CA PRO A 167 16.53 7.27 -17.35
C PRO A 167 17.76 8.16 -17.41
N THR A 168 18.77 7.88 -16.58
CA THR A 168 20.03 8.63 -16.55
C THR A 168 20.78 8.50 -17.87
N PHE A 169 20.87 7.28 -18.41
CA PHE A 169 21.56 7.03 -19.66
C PHE A 169 20.82 7.64 -20.87
N LEU A 170 19.50 7.65 -20.88
CA LEU A 170 18.68 8.30 -21.91
C LEU A 170 18.84 9.84 -21.84
N LEU A 171 18.85 10.44 -20.65
CA LEU A 171 19.12 11.87 -20.47
C LEU A 171 20.52 12.24 -20.97
N ALA A 172 21.54 11.43 -20.65
CA ALA A 172 22.89 11.60 -21.16
C ALA A 172 22.96 11.45 -22.69
N THR A 173 22.24 10.48 -23.25
CA THR A 173 22.09 10.27 -24.70
C THR A 173 21.55 11.52 -25.38
N PHE A 174 20.47 12.11 -24.87
CA PHE A 174 19.94 13.37 -25.39
C PHE A 174 20.94 14.53 -25.26
N TYR A 175 21.59 14.67 -24.10
CA TYR A 175 22.59 15.71 -23.90
C TYR A 175 23.71 15.64 -24.95
N PHE A 176 24.32 14.47 -25.16
CA PHE A 176 25.42 14.32 -26.11
C PHE A 176 24.98 14.39 -27.57
N LEU A 177 23.75 13.96 -27.89
CA LEU A 177 23.15 14.16 -29.20
C LEU A 177 23.11 15.65 -29.55
N PHE A 178 22.56 16.49 -28.66
CA PHE A 178 22.49 17.93 -28.86
C PHE A 178 23.85 18.64 -28.76
N ARG A 179 24.78 18.11 -27.96
CA ARG A 179 26.14 18.64 -27.87
C ARG A 179 26.98 18.35 -29.12
N GLY A 180 26.62 17.32 -29.89
CA GLY A 180 27.38 16.92 -31.08
C GLY A 180 28.53 15.95 -30.80
N ASN A 181 28.54 15.29 -29.64
CA ASN A 181 29.55 14.28 -29.33
C ASN A 181 29.01 12.88 -29.64
N ASN A 182 29.30 12.37 -30.84
CA ASN A 182 28.76 11.11 -31.33
C ASN A 182 29.27 9.89 -30.54
N TRP A 183 30.50 9.94 -30.01
CA TRP A 183 31.07 8.84 -29.24
C TRP A 183 30.34 8.65 -27.91
N LEU A 184 30.21 9.73 -27.13
CA LEU A 184 29.49 9.67 -25.85
C LEU A 184 27.99 9.44 -26.05
N TYR A 185 27.41 9.97 -27.14
CA TYR A 185 26.05 9.61 -27.54
C TYR A 185 25.89 8.10 -27.74
N ALA A 186 26.78 7.46 -28.50
CA ALA A 186 26.71 6.03 -28.76
C ALA A 186 26.96 5.20 -27.48
N LEU A 187 27.90 5.62 -26.63
CA LEU A 187 28.17 4.97 -25.35
C LEU A 187 26.93 4.97 -24.45
N PHE A 188 26.29 6.13 -24.24
CA PHE A 188 25.12 6.20 -23.37
C PHE A 188 23.87 5.57 -23.99
N ALA A 189 23.75 5.59 -25.32
CA ALA A 189 22.70 4.84 -26.00
C ALA A 189 22.87 3.33 -25.77
N LEU A 190 24.10 2.81 -25.88
CA LEU A 190 24.42 1.41 -25.61
C LEU A 190 24.14 1.03 -24.14
N LEU A 191 24.56 1.86 -23.19
CA LEU A 191 24.29 1.66 -21.77
C LEU A 191 22.77 1.62 -21.51
N ALA A 192 22.00 2.54 -22.10
CA ALA A 192 20.54 2.55 -22.00
C ALA A 192 19.94 1.24 -22.54
N THR A 193 20.31 0.82 -23.76
CA THR A 193 19.78 -0.42 -24.36
C THR A 193 20.18 -1.69 -23.60
N SER A 194 21.29 -1.66 -22.85
CA SER A 194 21.73 -2.80 -22.03
C SER A 194 20.95 -2.95 -20.72
N CYS A 195 20.08 -2.00 -20.38
CA CYS A 195 19.30 -2.03 -19.14
C CYS A 195 18.05 -2.90 -19.25
N LYS A 196 17.48 -3.07 -20.45
CA LYS A 196 16.31 -3.92 -20.72
C LYS A 196 16.01 -4.01 -22.22
N GLU A 197 15.37 -5.09 -22.65
CA GLU A 197 15.06 -5.39 -24.05
C GLU A 197 14.27 -4.29 -24.79
N GLU A 198 13.30 -3.66 -24.14
CA GLU A 198 12.41 -2.65 -24.74
C GLU A 198 13.07 -1.27 -24.86
N ILE A 199 14.14 -1.00 -24.10
CA ILE A 199 14.82 0.31 -24.14
C ILE A 199 15.45 0.57 -25.53
N GLY A 200 15.76 -0.48 -26.29
CA GLY A 200 16.16 -0.36 -27.69
C GLY A 200 15.12 0.34 -28.56
N LEU A 201 13.81 0.18 -28.28
CA LEU A 201 12.76 0.88 -29.02
C LEU A 201 12.76 2.39 -28.73
N LEU A 202 13.07 2.80 -27.50
CA LEU A 202 13.23 4.21 -27.14
C LEU A 202 14.46 4.82 -27.82
N VAL A 203 15.59 4.11 -27.85
CA VAL A 203 16.81 4.55 -28.55
C VAL A 203 16.60 4.59 -30.07
N PHE A 204 15.81 3.66 -30.63
CA PHE A 204 15.37 3.71 -32.01
C PHE A 204 14.61 5.02 -32.32
N MET A 205 13.68 5.43 -31.44
CA MET A 205 12.96 6.71 -31.59
C MET A 205 13.91 7.91 -31.54
N ILE A 206 14.91 7.91 -30.65
CA ILE A 206 15.96 8.94 -30.61
C ILE A 206 16.76 8.97 -31.92
N GLY A 207 17.09 7.82 -32.51
CA GLY A 207 17.72 7.72 -33.82
C GLY A 207 16.86 8.28 -34.95
N GLY A 208 15.54 8.03 -34.90
CA GLY A 208 14.56 8.64 -35.80
C GLY A 208 14.54 10.17 -35.69
N TYR A 209 14.53 10.70 -34.46
CA TYR A 209 14.62 12.14 -34.21
C TYR A 209 15.94 12.73 -34.74
N ALA A 210 17.07 12.04 -34.54
CA ALA A 210 18.36 12.46 -35.08
C ALA A 210 18.36 12.53 -36.62
N THR A 211 17.71 11.58 -37.28
CA THR A 211 17.56 11.52 -38.75
C THR A 211 16.65 12.63 -39.26
N LEU A 212 15.43 12.72 -38.73
CA LEU A 212 14.35 13.54 -39.30
C LEU A 212 14.43 15.00 -38.83
N ALA A 213 14.56 15.21 -37.52
CA ALA A 213 14.52 16.55 -36.93
C ALA A 213 15.90 17.22 -36.93
N LEU A 214 16.96 16.48 -36.60
CA LEU A 214 18.33 17.02 -36.54
C LEU A 214 19.13 16.88 -37.84
N ARG A 215 18.56 16.19 -38.86
CA ARG A 215 19.18 15.96 -40.17
C ARG A 215 20.55 15.26 -40.11
N ARG A 216 20.83 14.52 -39.03
CA ARG A 216 22.03 13.70 -38.86
C ARG A 216 21.80 12.28 -39.35
N VAL A 217 21.52 12.16 -40.65
CA VAL A 217 21.00 10.93 -41.28
C VAL A 217 21.85 9.70 -40.98
N ARG A 218 23.18 9.77 -41.16
CA ARG A 218 24.06 8.61 -40.93
C ARG A 218 24.02 8.12 -39.48
N LEU A 219 24.15 9.04 -38.53
CA LEU A 219 24.11 8.73 -37.10
C LEU A 219 22.76 8.13 -36.69
N GLY A 220 21.67 8.76 -37.15
CA GLY A 220 20.32 8.33 -36.81
C GLY A 220 19.97 6.97 -37.41
N LEU A 221 20.29 6.70 -38.68
CA LEU A 221 20.05 5.40 -39.31
C LEU A 221 20.86 4.28 -38.65
N ILE A 222 22.13 4.51 -38.33
CA ILE A 222 22.96 3.52 -37.60
C ILE A 222 22.32 3.20 -36.24
N THR A 223 21.88 4.25 -35.52
CA THR A 223 21.24 4.07 -34.21
C THR A 223 19.94 3.28 -34.33
N MET A 224 19.09 3.62 -35.31
CA MET A 224 17.83 2.91 -35.54
C MET A 224 18.07 1.42 -35.84
N VAL A 225 18.98 1.12 -36.78
CA VAL A 225 19.27 -0.27 -37.16
C VAL A 225 19.85 -1.04 -35.97
N ALA A 226 20.83 -0.48 -35.26
CA ALA A 226 21.47 -1.15 -34.12
C ALA A 226 20.47 -1.39 -32.98
N ALA A 227 19.66 -0.39 -32.62
CA ALA A 227 18.72 -0.49 -31.52
C ALA A 227 17.55 -1.42 -31.82
N LEU A 228 17.04 -1.41 -33.06
CA LEU A 228 15.99 -2.35 -33.48
C LEU A 228 16.52 -3.78 -33.56
N ALA A 229 17.72 -3.97 -34.13
CA ALA A 229 18.36 -5.29 -34.17
C ALA A 229 18.59 -5.83 -32.77
N TRP A 230 19.00 -4.98 -31.81
CA TRP A 230 19.15 -5.35 -30.41
C TRP A 230 17.83 -5.81 -29.78
N SER A 231 16.75 -5.02 -29.87
CA SER A 231 15.46 -5.40 -29.27
C SER A 231 14.90 -6.69 -29.87
N ILE A 232 15.03 -6.88 -31.20
CA ILE A 232 14.61 -8.13 -31.86
C ILE A 232 15.46 -9.31 -31.37
N PHE A 233 16.79 -9.14 -31.30
CA PHE A 233 17.69 -10.18 -30.82
C PHE A 233 17.41 -10.55 -29.36
N ALA A 234 17.22 -9.55 -28.48
CA ALA A 234 16.92 -9.76 -27.07
C ALA A 234 15.62 -10.58 -26.88
N VAL A 235 14.52 -10.15 -27.50
CA VAL A 235 13.21 -10.78 -27.32
C VAL A 235 13.11 -12.14 -28.02
N PHE A 236 13.51 -12.22 -29.29
CA PHE A 236 13.25 -13.41 -30.11
C PHE A 236 14.39 -14.43 -30.12
N VAL A 237 15.59 -14.05 -29.68
CA VAL A 237 16.74 -14.96 -29.63
C VAL A 237 17.16 -15.26 -28.20
N VAL A 238 17.47 -14.24 -27.40
CA VAL A 238 18.00 -14.45 -26.04
C VAL A 238 16.96 -15.07 -25.11
N GLN A 239 15.76 -14.50 -25.00
CA GLN A 239 14.72 -15.05 -24.12
C GLN A 239 14.30 -16.47 -24.54
N ASN A 240 14.11 -16.70 -25.84
CA ASN A 240 13.76 -18.01 -26.40
C ASN A 240 14.86 -19.06 -26.27
N PHE A 241 16.13 -18.65 -26.13
CA PHE A 241 17.23 -19.57 -25.90
C PHE A 241 17.20 -20.14 -24.48
N PHE A 242 16.77 -19.34 -23.49
CA PHE A 242 16.78 -19.72 -22.07
C PHE A 242 15.43 -20.16 -21.51
N ALA A 243 14.31 -19.81 -22.16
CA ALA A 243 12.96 -20.25 -21.78
C ALA A 243 12.07 -20.46 -23.01
N ALA A 244 10.91 -21.08 -22.80
CA ALA A 244 9.91 -21.33 -23.84
C ALA A 244 9.07 -20.09 -24.22
N GLY A 245 9.71 -18.92 -24.39
CA GLY A 245 9.05 -17.67 -24.78
C GLY A 245 9.15 -16.54 -23.77
N ASN A 246 8.57 -15.39 -24.14
CA ASN A 246 8.45 -14.22 -23.28
C ASN A 246 7.30 -14.40 -22.28
N ILE A 247 7.61 -14.41 -20.99
CA ILE A 247 6.65 -14.64 -19.90
C ILE A 247 5.59 -13.54 -19.76
N HIS A 248 5.75 -12.40 -20.42
CA HIS A 248 4.85 -11.25 -20.34
C HIS A 248 3.83 -11.16 -21.49
N TRP A 249 3.89 -12.07 -22.48
CA TRP A 249 2.92 -12.08 -23.59
C TRP A 249 1.47 -12.26 -23.15
N GLY A 250 1.22 -12.92 -22.01
CA GLY A 250 -0.12 -13.06 -21.45
C GLY A 250 -0.82 -11.73 -21.18
N ARG A 251 -0.07 -10.65 -20.91
CA ARG A 251 -0.61 -9.30 -20.67
C ARG A 251 -1.29 -8.69 -21.90
N TYR A 252 -1.09 -9.25 -23.08
CA TYR A 252 -1.62 -8.73 -24.35
C TYR A 252 -2.49 -9.76 -25.07
N ALA A 253 -2.89 -10.85 -24.41
CA ALA A 253 -3.62 -11.95 -25.03
C ALA A 253 -4.96 -11.51 -25.66
N TYR A 254 -5.60 -10.46 -25.13
CA TYR A 254 -6.82 -9.88 -25.69
C TYR A 254 -6.63 -9.28 -27.10
N LEU A 255 -5.38 -9.01 -27.52
CA LEU A 255 -5.05 -8.54 -28.87
C LEU A 255 -4.88 -9.69 -29.88
N GLY A 256 -4.67 -10.92 -29.41
CA GLY A 256 -4.50 -12.12 -30.23
C GLY A 256 -3.39 -13.04 -29.73
N ASP A 257 -3.34 -14.26 -30.25
CA ASP A 257 -2.43 -15.32 -29.78
C ASP A 257 -1.00 -15.21 -30.36
N THR A 258 -0.83 -14.46 -31.44
CA THR A 258 0.46 -14.30 -32.14
C THR A 258 0.82 -12.83 -32.34
N PRO A 259 2.12 -12.45 -32.41
CA PRO A 259 2.52 -11.06 -32.63
C PRO A 259 1.91 -10.41 -33.88
N LEU A 260 1.71 -11.20 -34.95
CA LEU A 260 1.07 -10.71 -36.18
C LEU A 260 -0.43 -10.44 -35.97
N GLN A 261 -1.14 -11.28 -35.23
CA GLN A 261 -2.54 -11.03 -34.88
C GLN A 261 -2.66 -9.82 -33.98
N MET A 262 -1.81 -9.70 -32.94
CA MET A 262 -1.78 -8.54 -32.06
C MET A 262 -1.59 -7.24 -32.86
N ALA A 263 -0.61 -7.20 -33.77
CA ALA A 263 -0.38 -6.07 -34.66
C ALA A 263 -1.59 -5.80 -35.58
N THR A 264 -2.25 -6.86 -36.07
CA THR A 264 -3.46 -6.73 -36.90
C THR A 264 -4.59 -6.09 -36.10
N THR A 265 -4.90 -6.60 -34.91
CA THR A 265 -5.92 -6.07 -34.01
C THR A 265 -5.68 -4.61 -33.65
N LEU A 266 -4.42 -4.24 -33.34
CA LEU A 266 -4.03 -2.85 -33.07
C LEU A 266 -4.37 -1.90 -34.22
N LEU A 267 -4.36 -2.39 -35.46
CA LEU A 267 -4.61 -1.58 -36.67
C LEU A 267 -6.07 -1.63 -37.13
N THR A 268 -6.78 -2.74 -36.89
CA THR A 268 -8.12 -2.97 -37.46
C THR A 268 -9.25 -2.85 -36.45
N GLN A 269 -8.99 -2.88 -35.14
CA GLN A 269 -9.99 -2.87 -34.06
C GLN A 269 -9.78 -1.72 -33.06
N PRO A 270 -10.04 -0.46 -33.47
CA PRO A 270 -9.80 0.71 -32.62
C PRO A 270 -10.69 0.79 -31.38
N ASP A 271 -11.85 0.14 -31.42
CA ASP A 271 -12.79 0.01 -30.30
C ASP A 271 -12.19 -0.80 -29.15
N VAL A 272 -11.50 -1.90 -29.45
CA VAL A 272 -10.77 -2.72 -28.46
C VAL A 272 -9.68 -1.90 -27.78
N ILE A 273 -8.93 -1.11 -28.55
CA ILE A 273 -7.86 -0.25 -28.00
C ILE A 273 -8.43 0.86 -27.13
N LEU A 274 -9.53 1.49 -27.57
CA LEU A 274 -10.17 2.55 -26.79
C LEU A 274 -10.76 2.01 -25.48
N ALA A 275 -11.30 0.79 -25.47
CA ALA A 275 -11.76 0.13 -24.27
C ALA A 275 -10.60 -0.09 -23.28
N GLN A 276 -9.46 -0.62 -23.76
CA GLN A 276 -8.28 -0.81 -22.90
C GLN A 276 -7.74 0.50 -22.36
N LEU A 277 -7.61 1.53 -23.18
CA LEU A 277 -7.10 2.84 -22.73
C LEU A 277 -8.01 3.50 -21.68
N ARG A 278 -9.32 3.22 -21.72
CA ARG A 278 -10.26 3.65 -20.67
C ARG A 278 -10.08 2.84 -19.39
N ALA A 279 -9.98 1.52 -19.50
CA ALA A 279 -9.72 0.64 -18.35
C ALA A 279 -8.39 1.01 -17.65
N ALA A 280 -7.37 1.35 -18.44
CA ALA A 280 -6.07 1.82 -17.97
C ALA A 280 -6.04 3.27 -17.45
N SER A 281 -7.18 3.98 -17.46
CA SER A 281 -7.24 5.40 -17.09
C SER A 281 -6.18 6.27 -17.78
N ALA A 282 -5.97 6.08 -19.09
CA ALA A 282 -4.86 6.66 -19.84
C ALA A 282 -4.75 8.19 -19.72
N SER A 283 -5.87 8.91 -19.59
CA SER A 283 -5.87 10.37 -19.35
C SER A 283 -5.27 10.73 -17.99
N GLY A 284 -5.63 9.99 -16.94
CA GLY A 284 -5.06 10.13 -15.60
C GLY A 284 -3.57 9.80 -15.59
N TYR A 285 -3.18 8.70 -16.25
CA TYR A 285 -1.78 8.31 -16.43
C TYR A 285 -0.94 9.43 -17.06
N LEU A 286 -1.42 10.00 -18.18
CA LEU A 286 -0.72 11.11 -18.87
C LEU A 286 -0.70 12.39 -18.04
N ALA A 287 -1.77 12.72 -17.32
CA ALA A 287 -1.81 13.88 -16.45
C ALA A 287 -0.79 13.77 -15.32
N LEU A 288 -0.67 12.60 -14.69
CA LEU A 288 0.32 12.32 -13.64
C LEU A 288 1.76 12.41 -14.16
N LEU A 289 2.03 11.92 -15.38
CA LEU A 289 3.35 12.05 -16.00
C LEU A 289 3.74 13.53 -16.29
N LEU A 290 2.77 14.36 -16.67
CA LEU A 290 3.00 15.74 -17.08
C LEU A 290 2.97 16.75 -15.92
N LEU A 291 2.31 16.41 -14.81
CA LEU A 291 2.19 17.26 -13.64
C LEU A 291 3.56 17.69 -13.05
N PRO A 292 4.57 16.80 -12.86
CA PRO A 292 5.88 17.17 -12.31
C PRO A 292 6.65 18.21 -13.14
N VAL A 293 6.30 18.41 -14.41
CA VAL A 293 6.91 19.42 -15.28
C VAL A 293 5.99 20.61 -15.54
N GLY A 294 4.90 20.75 -14.76
CA GLY A 294 3.91 21.82 -14.90
C GLY A 294 3.31 21.87 -16.31
N PHE A 295 3.14 20.71 -16.96
CA PHE A 295 2.63 20.56 -18.32
C PHE A 295 3.45 21.25 -19.43
N THR A 296 4.62 21.82 -19.11
CA THR A 296 5.48 22.52 -20.09
C THR A 296 5.99 21.61 -21.22
N ALA A 297 6.01 20.29 -20.99
CA ALA A 297 6.36 19.29 -21.99
C ALA A 297 5.42 19.25 -23.21
N LEU A 298 4.15 19.69 -23.05
CA LEU A 298 3.19 19.76 -24.16
C LEU A 298 3.61 20.73 -25.28
N LEU A 299 4.55 21.63 -25.00
CA LEU A 299 5.10 22.57 -25.98
C LEU A 299 6.17 21.92 -26.90
N ALA A 300 6.55 20.68 -26.64
CA ALA A 300 7.44 19.87 -27.47
C ALA A 300 6.87 18.46 -27.72
N PRO A 301 5.70 18.35 -28.37
CA PRO A 301 5.01 17.08 -28.55
C PRO A 301 5.85 16.07 -29.36
N GLU A 302 6.71 16.54 -30.26
CA GLU A 302 7.57 15.65 -31.05
C GLU A 302 8.64 14.92 -30.20
N ILE A 303 8.96 15.42 -29.00
CA ILE A 303 9.80 14.70 -28.04
C ILE A 303 8.96 13.71 -27.22
N LEU A 304 7.75 14.08 -26.83
CA LEU A 304 6.83 13.17 -26.13
C LEU A 304 6.51 11.94 -26.98
N LEU A 305 6.34 12.11 -28.30
CA LEU A 305 6.12 11.01 -29.24
C LEU A 305 7.27 9.97 -29.23
N LEU A 306 8.48 10.34 -28.80
CA LEU A 306 9.60 9.40 -28.74
C LEU A 306 9.43 8.37 -27.61
N ALA A 307 8.60 8.67 -26.60
CA ALA A 307 8.27 7.74 -25.52
C ALA A 307 7.13 6.77 -25.86
N LEU A 308 6.55 6.87 -27.07
CA LEU A 308 5.39 6.08 -27.48
C LEU A 308 5.56 4.57 -27.29
N PRO A 309 6.73 3.94 -27.56
CA PRO A 309 6.89 2.51 -27.34
C PRO A 309 6.64 2.08 -25.89
N SER A 310 7.28 2.73 -24.92
CA SER A 310 7.07 2.40 -23.49
C SER A 310 5.68 2.82 -23.00
N LEU A 311 5.13 3.92 -23.51
CA LEU A 311 3.75 4.32 -23.21
C LEU A 311 2.74 3.27 -23.69
N ALA A 312 2.93 2.74 -24.89
CA ALA A 312 2.09 1.70 -25.45
C ALA A 312 2.23 0.38 -24.69
N ILE A 313 3.46 -0.03 -24.35
CA ILE A 313 3.71 -1.21 -23.51
C ILE A 313 2.95 -1.11 -22.19
N ASN A 314 2.98 0.05 -21.53
CA ASN A 314 2.31 0.25 -20.24
C ASN A 314 0.78 0.29 -20.38
N LEU A 315 0.24 1.14 -21.26
CA LEU A 315 -1.21 1.38 -21.36
C LEU A 315 -2.00 0.27 -22.08
N LEU A 316 -1.33 -0.57 -22.87
CA LEU A 316 -1.97 -1.71 -23.54
C LEU A 316 -1.84 -3.00 -22.75
N ALA A 317 -1.13 -3.01 -21.62
CA ALA A 317 -1.04 -4.22 -20.81
C ALA A 317 -2.36 -4.43 -20.06
N ASP A 318 -2.93 -5.63 -20.13
CA ASP A 318 -3.98 -6.07 -19.21
C ASP A 318 -3.34 -6.50 -17.88
N PHE A 319 -2.73 -5.52 -17.22
CA PHE A 319 -2.01 -5.71 -15.97
C PHE A 319 -2.00 -4.38 -15.19
N PRO A 320 -2.93 -4.19 -14.25
CA PRO A 320 -3.12 -2.93 -13.52
C PRO A 320 -1.84 -2.29 -12.94
N PRO A 321 -0.85 -3.05 -12.44
CA PRO A 321 0.42 -2.46 -11.97
C PRO A 321 1.16 -1.63 -13.02
N MET A 322 1.04 -1.94 -14.32
CA MET A 322 1.70 -1.16 -15.39
C MET A 322 1.02 0.19 -15.66
N HIS A 323 -0.17 0.42 -15.11
CA HIS A 323 -0.89 1.69 -15.21
C HIS A 323 -0.59 2.63 -14.04
N GLN A 324 0.28 2.23 -13.11
CA GLN A 324 0.66 3.08 -11.98
C GLN A 324 1.88 3.93 -12.35
N VAL A 325 1.79 5.24 -12.16
CA VAL A 325 2.83 6.21 -12.59
C VAL A 325 3.83 6.51 -11.47
N ASP A 326 3.36 6.50 -10.23
CA ASP A 326 4.04 7.05 -9.07
C ASP A 326 4.32 6.01 -7.97
N THR A 327 4.01 4.73 -8.19
CA THR A 327 4.22 3.68 -7.18
C THR A 327 5.17 2.57 -7.65
N LEU A 328 5.33 2.40 -8.97
CA LEU A 328 6.11 1.32 -9.57
C LEU A 328 7.12 1.82 -10.61
N ILE A 329 8.05 0.94 -11.01
CA ILE A 329 9.15 1.28 -11.93
C ILE A 329 8.73 1.57 -13.38
N TYR A 330 7.53 1.16 -13.81
CA TYR A 330 7.16 1.09 -15.24
C TYR A 330 7.15 2.45 -15.95
N ALA A 331 6.87 3.54 -15.24
CA ALA A 331 6.87 4.88 -15.80
C ALA A 331 8.28 5.49 -15.94
N ALA A 332 9.29 4.96 -15.24
CA ALA A 332 10.63 5.57 -15.17
C ALA A 332 11.27 5.77 -16.56
N PRO A 333 11.22 4.82 -17.52
CA PRO A 333 11.80 5.01 -18.86
C PRO A 333 11.14 6.12 -19.69
N ILE A 334 9.93 6.54 -19.33
CA ILE A 334 9.17 7.61 -20.02
C ILE A 334 9.63 8.99 -19.53
N VAL A 335 10.01 9.13 -18.26
CA VAL A 335 10.35 10.40 -17.62
C VAL A 335 11.43 11.21 -18.38
N PRO A 336 12.54 10.63 -18.89
CA PRO A 336 13.54 11.38 -19.66
C PRO A 336 12.94 12.19 -20.82
N PHE A 337 11.98 11.61 -21.53
CA PHE A 337 11.33 12.25 -22.66
C PHE A 337 10.43 13.39 -22.22
N VAL A 338 9.70 13.22 -21.11
CA VAL A 338 8.90 14.28 -20.50
C VAL A 338 9.80 15.45 -20.05
N MET A 339 10.92 15.16 -19.38
CA MET A 339 11.87 16.19 -18.93
C MET A 339 12.54 16.91 -20.11
N VAL A 340 12.99 16.19 -21.14
CA VAL A 340 13.59 16.79 -22.34
C VAL A 340 12.56 17.61 -23.12
N ALA A 341 11.33 17.11 -23.25
CA ALA A 341 10.22 17.83 -23.86
C ALA A 341 9.95 19.14 -23.11
N SER A 342 9.94 19.11 -21.78
CA SER A 342 9.81 20.31 -20.95
C SER A 342 10.93 21.33 -21.23
N VAL A 343 12.21 20.90 -21.24
CA VAL A 343 13.34 21.78 -21.55
C VAL A 343 13.19 22.44 -22.92
N LEU A 344 12.85 21.67 -23.96
CA LEU A 344 12.67 22.22 -25.31
C LEU A 344 11.40 23.08 -25.43
N GLY A 345 10.35 22.73 -24.68
CA GLY A 345 9.10 23.47 -24.58
C GLY A 345 9.30 24.85 -23.97
N ILE A 346 10.00 24.93 -22.84
CA ILE A 346 10.38 26.19 -22.20
C ILE A 346 11.26 27.02 -23.15
N ALA A 347 12.20 26.38 -23.87
CA ALA A 347 13.04 27.07 -24.86
C ALA A 347 12.23 27.63 -26.05
N ARG A 348 11.14 26.97 -26.45
CA ARG A 348 10.22 27.48 -27.48
C ARG A 348 9.41 28.65 -26.97
N LEU A 349 8.80 28.50 -25.79
CA LEU A 349 8.01 29.55 -25.17
C LEU A 349 8.84 30.82 -24.97
N SER A 350 10.09 30.66 -24.51
CA SER A 350 11.04 31.77 -24.37
C SER A 350 11.36 32.46 -25.70
N ARG A 351 11.39 31.74 -26.83
CA ARG A 351 11.61 32.34 -28.16
C ARG A 351 10.35 33.05 -28.65
N TRP A 352 9.17 32.47 -28.43
CA TRP A 352 7.91 33.10 -28.81
C TRP A 352 7.66 34.39 -28.04
N SER A 353 8.02 34.44 -26.75
CA SER A 353 7.82 35.63 -25.94
C SER A 353 8.70 36.81 -26.32
N GLN A 354 9.83 36.59 -27.02
CA GLN A 354 10.63 37.67 -27.61
C GLN A 354 9.85 38.50 -28.64
N GLY A 355 8.80 37.93 -29.26
CA GLY A 355 7.92 38.64 -30.18
C GLY A 355 6.79 39.44 -29.51
N TRP A 356 6.65 39.36 -28.18
CA TRP A 356 5.60 40.06 -27.44
C TRP A 356 5.95 41.54 -27.24
N ARG A 357 4.93 42.40 -27.25
CA ARG A 357 5.10 43.88 -27.18
C ARG A 357 5.45 44.41 -25.78
N TRP A 358 5.77 43.56 -24.82
CA TRP A 358 6.07 43.97 -23.44
C TRP A 358 7.58 43.91 -23.16
N PRO A 359 8.16 44.94 -22.51
CA PRO A 359 9.58 44.91 -22.12
C PRO A 359 9.84 43.75 -21.16
N ASN A 360 11.01 43.12 -21.28
CA ASN A 360 11.44 41.98 -20.46
C ASN A 360 10.54 40.73 -20.54
N SER A 361 9.74 40.57 -21.61
CA SER A 361 8.89 39.40 -21.82
C SER A 361 9.67 38.07 -21.71
N GLN A 362 10.84 37.97 -22.34
CA GLN A 362 11.66 36.75 -22.31
C GLN A 362 12.08 36.30 -20.90
N PRO A 363 12.80 37.11 -20.10
CA PRO A 363 13.20 36.68 -18.75
C PRO A 363 11.99 36.43 -17.84
N ILE A 364 10.90 37.19 -17.98
CA ILE A 364 9.66 36.95 -17.23
C ILE A 364 9.07 35.58 -17.59
N THR A 365 8.95 35.26 -18.88
CA THR A 365 8.46 33.96 -19.35
C THR A 365 9.30 32.81 -18.84
N LEU A 366 10.63 32.97 -18.89
CA LEU A 366 11.57 31.97 -18.40
C LEU A 366 11.43 31.72 -16.89
N SER A 367 11.32 32.78 -16.09
CA SER A 367 11.07 32.69 -14.65
C SER A 367 9.70 32.09 -14.34
N ALA A 368 8.64 32.53 -15.03
CA ALA A 368 7.29 32.00 -14.86
C ALA A 368 7.21 30.50 -15.20
N ALA A 369 7.88 30.08 -16.28
CA ALA A 369 7.97 28.67 -16.64
C ALA A 369 8.75 27.84 -15.61
N ALA A 370 9.82 28.39 -15.03
CA ALA A 370 10.57 27.74 -13.96
C ALA A 370 9.72 27.61 -12.67
N VAL A 371 8.96 28.65 -12.32
CA VAL A 371 8.03 28.63 -11.18
C VAL A 371 6.92 27.60 -11.41
N LEU A 372 6.31 27.57 -12.59
CA LEU A 372 5.26 26.60 -12.94
C LEU A 372 5.79 25.16 -12.87
N LEU A 373 7.00 24.93 -13.39
CA LEU A 373 7.66 23.63 -13.33
C LEU A 373 7.95 23.20 -11.89
N LEU A 374 8.50 24.09 -11.05
CA LEU A 374 8.75 23.77 -9.65
C LEU A 374 7.47 23.60 -8.83
N ALA A 375 6.44 24.40 -9.11
CA ALA A 375 5.13 24.25 -8.49
C ALA A 375 4.51 22.89 -8.85
N GLY A 376 4.55 22.50 -10.12
CA GLY A 376 4.09 21.18 -10.57
C GLY A 376 4.86 20.03 -9.92
N ALA A 377 6.20 20.13 -9.87
CA ALA A 377 7.06 19.17 -9.19
C ALA A 377 6.75 19.09 -7.68
N LEU A 378 6.53 20.22 -7.01
CA LEU A 378 6.22 20.26 -5.59
C LEU A 378 4.83 19.70 -5.28
N VAL A 379 3.81 20.03 -6.09
CA VAL A 379 2.47 19.43 -5.94
C VAL A 379 2.54 17.91 -6.12
N ALA A 380 3.25 17.45 -7.15
CA ALA A 380 3.46 16.02 -7.37
C ALA A 380 4.24 15.37 -6.22
N GLN A 381 5.29 16.01 -5.72
CA GLN A 381 6.07 15.56 -4.56
C GLN A 381 5.20 15.40 -3.31
N VAL A 382 4.41 16.41 -2.98
CA VAL A 382 3.60 16.42 -1.75
C VAL A 382 2.53 15.33 -1.83
N ARG A 383 1.93 15.10 -3.01
CA ARG A 383 0.87 14.09 -3.14
C ARG A 383 1.39 12.66 -3.29
N TYR A 384 2.49 12.47 -4.01
CA TYR A 384 2.88 11.15 -4.52
C TYR A 384 4.37 10.81 -4.32
N GLY A 385 5.16 11.71 -3.75
CA GLY A 385 6.60 11.49 -3.56
C GLY A 385 6.92 10.66 -2.32
N TYR A 386 8.17 10.18 -2.24
CA TYR A 386 8.70 9.26 -1.22
C TYR A 386 9.69 9.93 -0.25
N THR A 387 9.82 11.26 -0.31
CA THR A 387 10.58 12.03 0.69
C THR A 387 9.68 12.33 1.90
N PRO A 388 10.21 12.79 3.07
CA PRO A 388 9.41 12.97 4.29
C PRO A 388 8.19 13.90 4.16
N VAL A 389 8.15 14.74 3.12
CA VAL A 389 7.02 15.66 2.85
C VAL A 389 6.06 15.13 1.78
N GLY A 390 6.28 13.92 1.26
CA GLY A 390 5.47 13.32 0.20
C GLY A 390 4.47 12.28 0.71
N GLY A 391 3.33 12.17 0.03
CA GLY A 391 2.22 11.30 0.44
C GLY A 391 2.52 9.80 0.42
N ASN A 392 3.55 9.37 -0.32
CA ASN A 392 4.01 7.99 -0.32
C ASN A 392 5.20 7.76 0.63
N HIS A 393 5.53 8.73 1.50
CA HIS A 393 6.53 8.53 2.52
C HIS A 393 6.15 7.40 3.47
N ARG A 394 7.15 6.63 3.88
CA ARG A 394 7.05 5.55 4.83
C ARG A 394 8.32 5.51 5.66
N THR A 395 8.17 5.17 6.93
CA THR A 395 9.26 4.98 7.88
C THR A 395 9.40 3.51 8.19
N PHE A 396 10.64 3.01 8.20
CA PHE A 396 10.96 1.66 8.64
C PHE A 396 11.85 1.72 9.86
N ALA A 397 11.67 0.78 10.77
CA ALA A 397 12.51 0.56 11.91
C ALA A 397 12.98 -0.89 11.89
N ILE A 398 14.22 -1.10 12.33
CA ILE A 398 14.75 -2.45 12.53
C ILE A 398 14.45 -2.82 13.98
N ASP A 399 13.55 -3.76 14.18
CA ASP A 399 13.14 -4.21 15.50
C ASP A 399 13.99 -5.42 15.99
N ASP A 400 13.58 -6.02 17.09
CA ASP A 400 14.29 -7.18 17.64
C ASP A 400 13.99 -8.48 16.89
N HIS A 401 12.84 -8.56 16.21
CA HIS A 401 12.47 -9.66 15.33
C HIS A 401 13.39 -9.69 14.10
N ASP A 402 13.62 -8.54 13.46
CA ASP A 402 14.58 -8.41 12.36
C ASP A 402 16.01 -8.82 12.77
N ARG A 403 16.43 -8.44 14.00
CA ARG A 403 17.75 -8.80 14.53
C ARG A 403 17.88 -10.31 14.76
N ALA A 404 16.81 -10.98 15.20
CA ALA A 404 16.78 -12.42 15.36
C ALA A 404 16.97 -13.13 14.02
N ALA A 405 16.29 -12.68 12.94
CA ALA A 405 16.50 -13.20 11.60
C ALA A 405 17.95 -13.06 11.13
N ALA A 406 18.55 -11.87 11.29
CA ALA A 406 19.92 -11.61 10.87
C ALA A 406 20.93 -12.54 11.57
N ALA A 407 20.71 -12.82 12.87
CA ALA A 407 21.54 -13.77 13.62
C ALA A 407 21.40 -15.21 13.09
N LEU A 408 20.19 -15.65 12.74
CA LEU A 408 19.95 -16.97 12.14
C LEU A 408 20.56 -17.09 10.74
N ILE A 409 20.45 -16.05 9.90
CA ILE A 409 21.04 -16.02 8.56
C ILE A 409 22.56 -16.19 8.61
N ALA A 410 23.22 -15.55 9.58
CA ALA A 410 24.66 -15.67 9.78
C ALA A 410 25.13 -17.10 10.13
N ALA A 411 24.23 -17.94 10.65
CA ALA A 411 24.50 -19.35 10.96
C ALA A 411 24.30 -20.29 9.76
N ILE A 412 23.68 -19.83 8.67
CA ILE A 412 23.47 -20.66 7.47
C ILE A 412 24.79 -20.81 6.72
N PRO A 413 25.24 -22.05 6.41
CA PRO A 413 26.46 -22.27 5.64
C PRO A 413 26.41 -21.54 4.29
N PRO A 414 27.50 -20.88 3.84
CA PRO A 414 27.51 -20.13 2.59
C PRO A 414 27.22 -20.97 1.33
N ASP A 415 27.51 -22.26 1.38
CA ASP A 415 27.31 -23.25 0.31
C ASP A 415 26.01 -24.06 0.44
N ALA A 416 25.21 -23.82 1.48
CA ALA A 416 23.92 -24.49 1.67
C ALA A 416 22.94 -24.15 0.53
N LYS A 417 22.13 -25.14 0.14
CA LYS A 417 21.05 -24.95 -0.82
C LYS A 417 19.77 -24.62 -0.06
N VAL A 418 19.25 -23.42 -0.27
CA VAL A 418 18.25 -22.86 0.65
C VAL A 418 16.93 -22.59 -0.01
N SER A 419 15.84 -23.00 0.63
CA SER A 419 14.50 -22.51 0.32
C SER A 419 14.09 -21.52 1.41
N ALA A 420 13.75 -20.29 1.03
CA ALA A 420 13.37 -19.25 1.97
C ALA A 420 12.09 -18.54 1.53
N GLN A 421 11.28 -18.11 2.49
CA GLN A 421 10.10 -17.28 2.24
C GLN A 421 10.46 -15.97 1.54
N ASP A 422 9.47 -15.36 0.93
CA ASP A 422 9.60 -14.20 0.04
C ASP A 422 10.44 -13.04 0.63
N ARG A 423 10.15 -12.64 1.88
CA ARG A 423 10.87 -11.56 2.58
C ARG A 423 12.27 -11.94 3.06
N LEU A 424 12.50 -13.23 3.32
CA LEU A 424 13.79 -13.75 3.80
C LEU A 424 14.75 -14.05 2.64
N ASN A 425 14.22 -14.41 1.48
CA ASN A 425 14.97 -14.85 0.32
C ASN A 425 16.06 -13.84 -0.13
N PRO A 426 15.81 -12.52 -0.22
CA PRO A 426 16.84 -11.55 -0.57
C PRO A 426 18.06 -11.58 0.35
N HIS A 427 17.88 -11.88 1.63
CA HIS A 427 18.94 -11.93 2.65
C HIS A 427 19.80 -13.18 2.58
N VAL A 428 19.29 -14.23 1.92
CA VAL A 428 20.01 -15.49 1.70
C VAL A 428 20.31 -15.76 0.22
N SER A 429 20.15 -14.76 -0.65
CA SER A 429 20.29 -14.93 -2.10
C SER A 429 21.74 -14.86 -2.62
N GLY A 430 22.71 -14.49 -1.78
CA GLY A 430 24.15 -14.45 -2.11
C GLY A 430 24.80 -15.84 -2.17
N ARG A 431 24.20 -16.77 -2.90
CA ARG A 431 24.63 -18.18 -3.03
C ARG A 431 24.22 -18.79 -4.37
N GLU A 432 24.76 -19.97 -4.66
CA GLU A 432 24.54 -20.63 -5.95
C GLU A 432 23.09 -21.06 -6.14
N THR A 433 22.50 -21.69 -5.11
CA THR A 433 21.12 -22.19 -5.12
C THR A 433 20.31 -21.58 -3.98
N VAL A 434 19.28 -20.82 -4.36
CA VAL A 434 18.20 -20.37 -3.47
C VAL A 434 16.84 -20.53 -4.17
N TYR A 435 15.83 -21.04 -3.46
CA TYR A 435 14.45 -21.17 -3.93
C TYR A 435 13.51 -20.29 -3.11
N ILE A 436 12.36 -19.96 -3.71
CA ILE A 436 11.26 -19.29 -3.01
C ILE A 436 10.38 -20.38 -2.40
N PHE A 437 10.32 -20.42 -1.07
CA PHE A 437 9.46 -21.35 -0.34
C PHE A 437 7.98 -21.15 -0.75
N PRO A 438 7.19 -22.21 -1.00
CA PRO A 438 7.38 -23.62 -0.61
C PRO A 438 8.15 -24.49 -1.61
N ARG A 439 8.72 -23.94 -2.68
CA ARG A 439 9.55 -24.74 -3.59
C ARG A 439 10.86 -25.12 -2.90
N ILE A 440 11.11 -26.42 -2.77
CA ILE A 440 12.28 -26.96 -2.07
C ILE A 440 13.29 -27.58 -3.05
N ASP A 441 12.83 -28.31 -4.06
CA ASP A 441 13.67 -29.06 -5.00
C ASP A 441 14.79 -29.84 -4.27
N ASP A 442 16.06 -29.45 -4.48
CA ASP A 442 17.23 -30.07 -3.87
C ASP A 442 17.78 -29.30 -2.66
N ALA A 443 17.03 -28.34 -2.13
CA ALA A 443 17.39 -27.64 -0.90
C ALA A 443 17.51 -28.62 0.28
N ASP A 444 18.51 -28.36 1.11
CA ASP A 444 18.78 -29.09 2.35
C ASP A 444 18.52 -28.23 3.59
N THR A 445 18.24 -26.95 3.39
CA THR A 445 17.99 -25.96 4.43
C THR A 445 16.76 -25.12 4.07
N ILE A 446 15.86 -24.90 5.02
CA ILE A 446 14.63 -24.14 4.84
C ILE A 446 14.56 -23.04 5.90
N PHE A 447 14.30 -21.80 5.49
CA PHE A 447 14.22 -20.66 6.40
C PHE A 447 12.88 -19.94 6.26
N VAL A 448 12.09 -19.93 7.33
CA VAL A 448 10.73 -19.38 7.35
C VAL A 448 10.50 -18.54 8.60
N ASP A 449 9.68 -17.52 8.45
CA ASP A 449 9.03 -16.73 9.50
C ASP A 449 7.56 -17.15 9.57
N VAL A 450 7.11 -17.50 10.77
CA VAL A 450 5.72 -17.94 10.99
C VAL A 450 4.84 -16.87 11.63
N THR A 451 5.39 -15.67 11.88
CA THR A 451 4.72 -14.60 12.63
C THR A 451 3.87 -13.67 11.75
N GLY A 452 4.08 -13.71 10.43
CA GLY A 452 3.45 -12.83 9.46
C GLY A 452 2.80 -13.55 8.27
N PRO A 453 2.51 -12.81 7.19
CA PRO A 453 1.94 -13.37 5.96
C PRO A 453 2.83 -14.47 5.35
N ALA A 454 2.22 -15.61 5.02
CA ALA A 454 2.92 -16.80 4.55
C ALA A 454 3.04 -16.90 3.01
N TRP A 455 2.97 -15.78 2.28
CA TRP A 455 2.90 -15.78 0.80
C TRP A 455 4.03 -16.63 0.17
N PRO A 456 3.73 -17.47 -0.84
CA PRO A 456 2.44 -17.60 -1.55
C PRO A 456 1.43 -18.56 -0.90
N GLN A 457 1.72 -19.09 0.29
CA GLN A 457 0.84 -20.02 1.00
C GLN A 457 -0.11 -19.29 1.96
N HIS A 458 -1.21 -19.96 2.31
CA HIS A 458 -2.02 -19.61 3.46
C HIS A 458 -1.28 -20.02 4.76
N PRO A 459 -1.45 -19.32 5.90
CA PRO A 459 -0.80 -19.71 7.17
C PRO A 459 -1.06 -21.16 7.61
N ASN A 460 -2.29 -21.67 7.42
CA ASN A 460 -2.62 -23.08 7.70
C ASN A 460 -1.82 -24.04 6.80
N ASP A 461 -1.65 -23.70 5.52
CA ASP A 461 -0.86 -24.50 4.58
C ASP A 461 0.62 -24.47 4.95
N LEU A 462 1.14 -23.31 5.40
CA LEU A 462 2.51 -23.20 5.91
C LEU A 462 2.72 -24.13 7.10
N LYS A 463 1.82 -24.12 8.09
CA LYS A 463 1.90 -25.02 9.25
C LYS A 463 1.92 -26.48 8.82
N THR A 464 0.99 -26.87 7.95
CA THR A 464 0.90 -28.23 7.39
C THR A 464 2.17 -28.61 6.64
N THR A 465 2.70 -27.71 5.80
CA THR A 465 3.93 -27.94 5.03
C THR A 465 5.12 -28.16 5.96
N ILE A 466 5.26 -27.37 7.01
CA ILE A 466 6.36 -27.50 7.97
C ILE A 466 6.26 -28.81 8.77
N ASP A 467 5.05 -29.20 9.20
CA ASP A 467 4.85 -30.49 9.87
C ASP A 467 5.22 -31.66 8.97
N GLN A 468 4.87 -31.56 7.68
CA GLN A 468 5.18 -32.58 6.68
C GLN A 468 6.69 -32.66 6.41
N LEU A 469 7.38 -31.51 6.32
CA LEU A 469 8.84 -31.47 6.16
C LEU A 469 9.58 -32.10 7.32
N ARG A 470 9.08 -31.90 8.55
CA ARG A 470 9.63 -32.54 9.74
C ARG A 470 9.44 -34.05 9.71
N ALA A 471 8.28 -34.53 9.23
CA ALA A 471 8.04 -35.95 8.99
C ALA A 471 8.96 -36.52 7.89
N ASP A 472 9.32 -35.71 6.89
CA ASP A 472 10.18 -36.07 5.75
C ASP A 472 11.69 -35.91 6.02
N GLY A 473 12.08 -35.75 7.28
CA GLY A 473 13.48 -35.80 7.71
C GLY A 473 14.22 -34.46 7.80
N PHE A 474 13.52 -33.32 7.71
CA PHE A 474 14.10 -32.04 8.10
C PHE A 474 14.02 -31.85 9.62
N GLY A 475 15.18 -31.71 10.28
CA GLY A 475 15.26 -31.35 11.70
C GLY A 475 15.23 -29.83 11.90
N ILE A 476 14.89 -29.38 13.12
CA ILE A 476 15.00 -27.96 13.50
C ILE A 476 16.46 -27.67 13.86
N ALA A 477 17.15 -26.92 13.00
CA ALA A 477 18.53 -26.51 13.23
C ALA A 477 18.61 -25.31 14.20
N ALA A 478 17.67 -24.38 14.07
CA ALA A 478 17.50 -23.26 14.98
C ALA A 478 16.05 -22.75 14.95
N ALA A 479 15.59 -22.19 16.08
CA ALA A 479 14.28 -21.56 16.19
C ALA A 479 14.37 -20.43 17.21
N SER A 480 13.91 -19.23 16.85
CA SER A 480 13.96 -18.04 17.70
C SER A 480 12.94 -17.04 17.20
N ASP A 481 12.17 -16.43 18.11
CA ASP A 481 11.24 -15.35 17.81
C ASP A 481 10.33 -15.63 16.60
N GLY A 482 9.73 -16.82 16.53
CA GLY A 482 8.86 -17.21 15.42
C GLY A 482 9.57 -17.58 14.11
N TYR A 483 10.90 -17.45 14.03
CA TYR A 483 11.68 -17.99 12.92
C TYR A 483 11.98 -19.47 13.09
N LEU A 484 11.97 -20.20 11.98
CA LEU A 484 12.41 -21.59 11.89
C LEU A 484 13.48 -21.76 10.82
N LEU A 485 14.61 -22.32 11.22
CA LEU A 485 15.65 -22.83 10.33
C LEU A 485 15.62 -24.35 10.38
N LEU A 486 15.13 -24.98 9.32
CA LEU A 486 15.10 -26.43 9.18
C LEU A 486 16.30 -26.90 8.34
N SER A 487 16.85 -28.07 8.66
CA SER A 487 17.93 -28.68 7.87
C SER A 487 17.85 -30.20 7.86
N LYS A 488 18.17 -30.83 6.72
CA LYS A 488 18.37 -32.28 6.62
C LYS A 488 19.58 -32.78 7.42
N GLN A 489 20.51 -31.89 7.75
CA GLN A 489 21.68 -32.23 8.56
C GLN A 489 21.39 -32.15 10.07
N ALA A 490 20.31 -31.49 10.46
CA ALA A 490 19.90 -31.41 11.85
C ALA A 490 19.33 -32.76 12.29
N THR A 491 20.06 -33.46 13.15
CA THR A 491 19.63 -34.77 13.70
C THR A 491 18.61 -34.65 14.83
N THR A 492 18.29 -33.42 15.25
CA THR A 492 17.34 -33.14 16.33
C THR A 492 15.91 -33.34 15.82
N THR A 493 15.43 -34.60 15.84
CA THR A 493 14.02 -34.96 15.58
C THR A 493 13.20 -35.01 16.87
N THR A 494 13.85 -35.01 18.04
CA THR A 494 13.21 -35.07 19.36
C THR A 494 13.55 -33.83 20.19
N LEU A 495 12.58 -32.94 20.38
CA LEU A 495 12.56 -31.98 21.49
C LEU A 495 11.33 -32.29 22.37
N PRO A 496 11.50 -32.85 23.58
CA PRO A 496 10.54 -32.66 24.66
C PRO A 496 10.98 -31.46 25.52
N ALA A 497 10.10 -30.57 25.97
CA ALA A 497 8.64 -30.69 26.13
C ALA A 497 8.00 -29.29 26.01
N GLU A 498 7.18 -28.92 25.03
CA GLU A 498 6.60 -29.63 23.89
C GLU A 498 6.69 -28.72 22.65
N PHE A 499 7.21 -29.27 21.55
CA PHE A 499 7.34 -28.72 20.17
C PHE A 499 8.43 -27.66 19.83
N TYR A 500 8.59 -26.54 20.54
CA TYR A 500 9.61 -25.50 20.20
C TYR A 500 10.38 -24.99 21.44
N PRO A 501 11.60 -24.41 21.30
CA PRO A 501 12.31 -23.81 22.42
C PRO A 501 11.60 -22.55 22.96
N ALA A 502 11.84 -22.20 24.22
CA ALA A 502 11.22 -21.02 24.85
C ALA A 502 11.44 -19.71 24.06
N ASP A 503 12.63 -19.56 23.47
CA ASP A 503 13.02 -18.40 22.66
C ASP A 503 12.23 -18.31 21.35
N PHE A 504 11.67 -19.41 20.83
CA PHE A 504 10.79 -19.34 19.65
C PHE A 504 9.49 -18.59 19.97
N TYR A 505 8.96 -18.77 21.17
CA TYR A 505 7.69 -18.18 21.59
C TYR A 505 7.79 -16.71 21.99
N SER A 506 9.00 -16.10 22.00
CA SER A 506 9.16 -14.66 22.25
C SER A 506 8.39 -13.79 21.24
N ALA A 507 8.09 -14.33 20.05
CA ALA A 507 7.29 -13.64 19.03
C ALA A 507 5.93 -13.20 19.58
N TRP A 508 5.34 -14.00 20.47
CA TRP A 508 4.00 -13.77 21.03
C TRP A 508 4.02 -13.47 22.52
N ARG A 509 4.96 -14.02 23.30
CA ARG A 509 5.04 -13.77 24.74
C ARG A 509 5.35 -12.31 25.04
N ARG A 510 4.65 -11.72 26.01
CA ARG A 510 4.83 -10.32 26.43
C ARG A 510 4.86 -10.23 27.97
N PRO A 511 5.84 -10.85 28.64
CA PRO A 511 5.91 -10.89 30.11
C PRO A 511 5.99 -9.49 30.75
N ASP A 512 6.58 -8.53 30.04
CA ASP A 512 6.75 -7.16 30.51
C ASP A 512 5.58 -6.23 30.14
N TYR A 513 4.58 -6.74 29.41
CA TYR A 513 3.43 -5.93 29.03
C TYR A 513 2.55 -5.63 30.24
N GLN A 514 2.17 -4.37 30.35
CA GLN A 514 1.23 -3.87 31.33
C GLN A 514 0.12 -3.14 30.56
N PRO A 515 -1.16 -3.48 30.79
CA PRO A 515 -2.26 -2.81 30.11
C PRO A 515 -2.28 -1.32 30.47
N ALA A 516 -2.74 -0.48 29.54
CA ALA A 516 -2.77 0.97 29.75
C ALA A 516 -3.70 1.36 30.90
N ASP A 517 -4.84 0.65 31.01
CA ASP A 517 -5.80 0.75 32.09
C ASP A 517 -5.76 -0.50 32.97
N ALA A 518 -5.94 -0.34 34.28
CA ALA A 518 -5.83 -1.44 35.24
C ALA A 518 -6.99 -2.45 35.18
N THR A 519 -8.02 -2.19 34.37
CA THR A 519 -9.21 -3.03 34.21
C THR A 519 -9.09 -3.91 32.97
N SER A 520 -9.11 -5.22 33.19
CA SER A 520 -9.26 -6.19 32.10
C SER A 520 -10.66 -6.12 31.49
N LEU A 521 -10.80 -6.58 30.26
CA LEU A 521 -12.04 -6.42 29.49
C LEU A 521 -13.02 -7.56 29.74
N LEU A 522 -12.59 -8.80 29.56
CA LEU A 522 -13.44 -9.99 29.69
C LEU A 522 -12.65 -11.24 30.10
N GLU A 523 -13.37 -12.26 30.56
CA GLU A 523 -12.89 -13.64 30.72
C GLU A 523 -13.63 -14.60 29.80
N VAL A 524 -12.95 -15.68 29.44
CA VAL A 524 -13.47 -16.78 28.62
C VAL A 524 -13.46 -18.04 29.48
N ASP A 525 -14.65 -18.54 29.86
CA ASP A 525 -14.84 -19.80 30.59
C ASP A 525 -13.94 -19.97 31.84
N GLY A 526 -13.51 -18.86 32.47
CA GLY A 526 -12.54 -18.88 33.58
C GLY A 526 -11.14 -19.41 33.22
N ARG A 527 -10.79 -19.51 31.93
CA ARG A 527 -9.52 -20.02 31.42
C ARG A 527 -8.59 -18.91 30.94
N LEU A 528 -9.14 -17.99 30.16
CA LEU A 528 -8.42 -16.87 29.56
C LEU A 528 -9.02 -15.55 30.00
N ARG A 529 -8.19 -14.51 30.02
CA ARG A 529 -8.59 -13.14 30.25
C ARG A 529 -8.03 -12.24 29.14
N LEU A 530 -8.88 -11.39 28.57
CA LEU A 530 -8.44 -10.34 27.67
C LEU A 530 -8.08 -9.11 28.50
N LEU A 531 -6.81 -8.73 28.46
CA LEU A 531 -6.27 -7.61 29.23
C LEU A 531 -6.53 -6.27 28.52
N ASP A 532 -6.25 -6.21 27.22
CA ASP A 532 -6.27 -4.99 26.42
C ASP A 532 -6.30 -5.33 24.92
N TYR A 533 -6.62 -4.36 24.06
CA TYR A 533 -6.50 -4.45 22.61
C TYR A 533 -5.99 -3.15 21.98
N ALA A 534 -5.37 -3.26 20.82
CA ALA A 534 -4.97 -2.11 20.00
C ALA A 534 -5.38 -2.34 18.55
N VAL A 535 -5.88 -1.28 17.92
CA VAL A 535 -6.22 -1.26 16.50
C VAL A 535 -5.29 -0.30 15.80
N GLU A 536 -4.53 -0.81 14.84
CA GLU A 536 -3.45 -0.09 14.19
C GLU A 536 -3.55 -0.23 12.67
N ALA A 537 -2.95 0.73 11.96
CA ALA A 537 -2.61 0.56 10.56
C ALA A 537 -1.12 0.21 10.47
N ASP A 538 -0.77 -0.84 9.73
CA ASP A 538 0.62 -1.22 9.52
C ASP A 538 1.37 -0.21 8.62
N ALA A 539 2.64 -0.50 8.29
CA ALA A 539 3.43 0.38 7.42
C ALA A 539 2.85 0.54 6.00
N HIS A 540 1.93 -0.33 5.59
CA HIS A 540 1.24 -0.27 4.30
C HIS A 540 -0.16 0.35 4.40
N GLY A 541 -0.63 0.67 5.60
CA GLY A 541 -1.97 1.22 5.85
C GLY A 541 -3.04 0.13 5.99
N GLU A 542 -2.64 -1.13 6.18
CA GLU A 542 -3.54 -2.25 6.39
C GLU A 542 -3.90 -2.39 7.87
N LEU A 543 -5.15 -2.71 8.15
CA LEU A 543 -5.70 -2.88 9.48
C LEU A 543 -5.07 -4.11 10.17
N VAL A 544 -4.54 -3.90 11.37
CA VAL A 544 -4.06 -4.95 12.26
C VAL A 544 -4.68 -4.76 13.63
N VAL A 545 -5.30 -5.82 14.16
CA VAL A 545 -5.82 -5.85 15.54
C VAL A 545 -4.90 -6.70 16.39
N LYS A 546 -4.43 -6.12 17.50
CA LYS A 546 -3.60 -6.76 18.51
C LYS A 546 -4.41 -6.96 19.79
N LEU A 547 -4.42 -8.16 20.32
CA LEU A 547 -5.14 -8.53 21.53
C LEU A 547 -4.15 -9.12 22.54
N TYR A 548 -4.18 -8.63 23.78
CA TYR A 548 -3.30 -9.09 24.84
C TYR A 548 -4.07 -10.01 25.78
N TRP A 549 -3.80 -11.30 25.68
CA TRP A 549 -4.48 -12.34 26.46
C TRP A 549 -3.60 -12.85 27.59
N GLN A 550 -4.22 -13.41 28.62
CA GLN A 550 -3.52 -14.07 29.73
C GLN A 550 -4.24 -15.36 30.11
N ALA A 551 -3.49 -16.45 30.27
CA ALA A 551 -4.03 -17.68 30.85
C ALA A 551 -4.16 -17.52 32.37
N LEU A 552 -5.33 -17.85 32.92
CA LEU A 552 -5.60 -17.76 34.37
C LEU A 552 -5.13 -19.00 35.11
N GLN A 553 -5.06 -20.13 34.40
CA GLN A 553 -4.68 -21.44 34.90
C GLN A 553 -4.09 -22.27 33.76
N PRO A 554 -3.38 -23.39 34.03
CA PRO A 554 -2.95 -24.30 32.97
C PRO A 554 -4.14 -24.79 32.14
N ILE A 555 -4.00 -24.78 30.82
CA ILE A 555 -5.05 -25.14 29.86
C ILE A 555 -4.70 -26.48 29.22
N SER A 556 -5.64 -27.42 29.20
CA SER A 556 -5.44 -28.74 28.56
C SER A 556 -5.93 -28.78 27.11
N ASP A 557 -7.02 -28.08 26.82
CA ASP A 557 -7.66 -28.06 25.50
C ASP A 557 -7.39 -26.70 24.85
N ASP A 558 -6.80 -26.71 23.66
CA ASP A 558 -6.44 -25.47 22.97
C ASP A 558 -7.69 -24.64 22.61
N VAL A 559 -7.81 -23.49 23.25
CA VAL A 559 -8.79 -22.45 22.96
C VAL A 559 -8.34 -21.63 21.76
N ARG A 560 -9.25 -21.40 20.81
CA ARG A 560 -9.05 -20.51 19.65
C ARG A 560 -9.77 -19.19 19.87
N ILE A 561 -9.15 -18.10 19.40
CA ILE A 561 -9.70 -16.75 19.47
C ILE A 561 -10.40 -16.40 18.15
N TYR A 562 -11.69 -16.09 18.24
CA TYR A 562 -12.49 -15.55 17.14
C TYR A 562 -12.41 -14.03 17.14
N ILE A 563 -12.20 -13.44 15.96
CA ILE A 563 -12.16 -12.00 15.74
C ILE A 563 -12.98 -11.74 14.48
N ALA A 564 -13.90 -10.80 14.54
CA ALA A 564 -14.68 -10.38 13.39
C ALA A 564 -14.75 -8.86 13.29
N TYR A 565 -14.78 -8.39 12.05
CA TYR A 565 -15.07 -7.02 11.67
C TYR A 565 -16.45 -7.03 11.02
N THR A 566 -17.40 -6.31 11.59
CA THR A 566 -18.75 -6.18 11.01
C THR A 566 -19.03 -4.74 10.63
N ASP A 567 -20.03 -4.52 9.78
CA ASP A 567 -20.63 -3.20 9.64
C ASP A 567 -21.55 -2.89 10.85
N ARG A 568 -22.24 -1.73 10.79
CA ARG A 568 -23.20 -1.29 11.81
C ARG A 568 -24.42 -2.20 11.93
N ASP A 569 -24.75 -2.93 10.87
CA ASP A 569 -25.86 -3.87 10.78
C ASP A 569 -25.48 -5.30 11.19
N SER A 570 -24.27 -5.49 11.74
CA SER A 570 -23.71 -6.78 12.11
C SER A 570 -23.46 -7.73 10.92
N ALA A 571 -23.38 -7.22 9.69
CA ALA A 571 -22.94 -8.02 8.56
C ALA A 571 -21.42 -8.19 8.61
N ILE A 572 -20.94 -9.43 8.44
CA ILE A 572 -19.51 -9.76 8.50
C ILE A 572 -18.79 -9.16 7.29
N LEU A 573 -17.85 -8.26 7.55
CA LEU A 573 -16.91 -7.73 6.56
C LEU A 573 -15.71 -8.68 6.41
N GLN A 574 -15.19 -9.17 7.53
CA GLN A 574 -14.08 -10.11 7.60
C GLN A 574 -14.06 -10.82 8.96
N GLU A 575 -13.57 -12.07 9.01
CA GLU A 575 -13.44 -12.84 10.25
C GLU A 575 -12.21 -13.75 10.26
N SER A 576 -11.85 -14.24 11.45
CA SER A 576 -10.66 -15.04 11.68
C SER A 576 -10.86 -16.56 11.56
N GLN A 577 -12.07 -17.04 11.26
CA GLN A 577 -12.31 -18.49 11.12
C GLN A 577 -11.45 -19.10 10.00
N PHE A 578 -11.42 -18.45 8.83
CA PHE A 578 -10.61 -18.92 7.70
C PHE A 578 -9.17 -18.45 7.77
N TYR A 579 -8.93 -17.29 8.39
CA TYR A 579 -7.61 -16.68 8.56
C TYR A 579 -7.31 -16.47 10.05
N PRO A 580 -6.98 -17.55 10.79
CA PRO A 580 -6.75 -17.45 12.22
C PRO A 580 -5.50 -16.60 12.49
N PRO A 581 -5.45 -15.90 13.65
CA PRO A 581 -4.20 -15.34 14.14
C PRO A 581 -3.11 -16.41 14.14
N VAL A 582 -1.94 -16.08 13.62
CA VAL A 582 -0.83 -17.06 13.50
C VAL A 582 -0.40 -17.62 14.86
N ALA A 583 -0.59 -16.86 15.94
CA ALA A 583 -0.36 -17.31 17.31
C ALA A 583 -1.15 -18.59 17.63
N SER A 584 -2.41 -18.68 17.17
CA SER A 584 -3.27 -19.86 17.37
C SER A 584 -2.77 -21.12 16.66
N LEU A 585 -1.90 -20.97 15.65
CA LEU A 585 -1.33 -22.10 14.90
C LEU A 585 0.02 -22.56 15.46
N TRP A 586 0.81 -21.63 15.99
CA TRP A 586 2.23 -21.86 16.34
C TRP A 586 2.52 -21.78 17.84
N TYR A 587 1.65 -21.12 18.61
CA TYR A 587 1.74 -21.02 20.07
C TYR A 587 0.39 -21.34 20.74
N PRO A 588 -0.02 -22.63 20.70
CA PRO A 588 -1.30 -23.08 21.24
C PRO A 588 -1.47 -22.72 22.73
N THR A 589 -2.71 -22.50 23.17
CA THR A 589 -3.01 -22.01 24.53
C THR A 589 -2.65 -23.01 25.63
N SER A 590 -2.55 -24.30 25.32
CA SER A 590 -2.00 -25.33 26.21
C SER A 590 -0.54 -25.10 26.60
N GLN A 591 0.20 -24.30 25.82
CA GLN A 591 1.59 -23.95 26.09
C GLN A 591 1.75 -22.61 26.81
N TRP A 592 0.65 -21.89 27.06
CA TRP A 592 0.72 -20.59 27.69
C TRP A 592 1.01 -20.73 29.19
N LEU A 593 1.93 -19.91 29.68
CA LEU A 593 2.25 -19.84 31.10
C LEU A 593 1.18 -19.03 31.83
N PRO A 594 0.53 -19.58 32.88
CA PRO A 594 -0.47 -18.84 33.64
C PRO A 594 0.09 -17.54 34.22
N GLY A 595 -0.66 -16.46 34.09
CA GLY A 595 -0.28 -15.12 34.54
C GLY A 595 0.64 -14.36 33.58
N GLU A 596 1.12 -14.95 32.50
CA GLU A 596 1.95 -14.24 31.51
C GLU A 596 1.10 -13.70 30.34
N PRO A 597 1.21 -12.41 29.97
CA PRO A 597 0.54 -11.89 28.79
C PRO A 597 1.08 -12.47 27.47
N VAL A 598 0.18 -12.72 26.53
CA VAL A 598 0.45 -13.23 25.18
C VAL A 598 -0.25 -12.32 24.16
N LEU A 599 0.51 -11.88 23.16
CA LEU A 599 0.01 -11.13 22.02
C LEU A 599 -0.58 -12.08 20.97
N VAL A 600 -1.85 -11.87 20.67
CA VAL A 600 -2.55 -12.47 19.52
C VAL A 600 -2.87 -11.35 18.55
N GLN A 601 -2.32 -11.41 17.33
CA GLN A 601 -2.55 -10.39 16.30
C GLN A 601 -3.18 -10.99 15.05
N THR A 602 -4.05 -10.22 14.38
CA THR A 602 -4.56 -10.58 13.06
C THR A 602 -3.46 -10.43 12.01
N LEU A 603 -3.63 -11.11 10.87
CA LEU A 603 -2.92 -10.69 9.66
C LEU A 603 -3.37 -9.27 9.26
N PRO A 604 -2.55 -8.53 8.49
CA PRO A 604 -2.95 -7.25 7.91
C PRO A 604 -4.13 -7.41 6.94
N TRP A 605 -5.12 -6.54 7.06
CA TRP A 605 -6.33 -6.54 6.22
C TRP A 605 -6.60 -5.17 5.60
N ARG A 606 -6.99 -5.15 4.33
CA ARG A 606 -7.55 -3.94 3.72
C ARG A 606 -9.08 -3.99 3.78
N LEU A 607 -9.68 -3.11 4.57
CA LEU A 607 -11.12 -2.88 4.56
C LEU A 607 -11.48 -1.81 3.54
N GLU A 608 -12.51 -2.08 2.73
CA GLU A 608 -13.07 -1.09 1.80
C GLU A 608 -13.81 0.01 2.58
N GLU A 609 -14.52 -0.38 3.63
CA GLU A 609 -15.29 0.51 4.50
C GLU A 609 -14.40 1.42 5.37
N ASP A 610 -14.89 2.63 5.65
CA ASP A 610 -14.28 3.60 6.57
C ASP A 610 -14.74 3.42 8.02
N TYR A 611 -15.60 2.44 8.29
CA TYR A 611 -16.12 2.14 9.61
C TYR A 611 -16.31 0.63 9.79
N PHE A 612 -15.95 0.09 10.95
CA PHE A 612 -16.29 -1.29 11.32
C PHE A 612 -16.48 -1.43 12.84
N VAL A 613 -17.18 -2.49 13.23
CA VAL A 613 -17.36 -2.90 14.62
C VAL A 613 -16.45 -4.11 14.89
N LEU A 614 -15.66 -4.03 15.96
CA LEU A 614 -14.75 -5.09 16.38
C LEU A 614 -15.45 -6.05 17.34
N MET A 615 -15.50 -7.32 16.97
CA MET A 615 -16.06 -8.39 17.79
C MET A 615 -15.01 -9.44 18.12
N VAL A 616 -15.07 -9.98 19.34
CA VAL A 616 -14.16 -11.02 19.82
C VAL A 616 -14.94 -12.13 20.53
N GLY A 617 -14.55 -13.37 20.28
CA GLY A 617 -15.08 -14.54 20.96
C GLY A 617 -14.02 -15.63 21.10
N ALA A 618 -14.43 -16.79 21.61
CA ALA A 618 -13.53 -17.94 21.73
C ALA A 618 -14.29 -19.26 21.57
N TYR A 619 -13.57 -20.29 21.13
CA TYR A 619 -14.14 -21.61 20.86
C TYR A 619 -13.11 -22.72 21.02
N LEU A 620 -13.59 -23.95 21.13
CA LEU A 620 -12.77 -25.17 21.15
C LEU A 620 -12.80 -25.86 19.79
N ASP A 621 -11.77 -26.64 19.47
CA ASP A 621 -11.62 -27.38 18.21
C ASP A 621 -11.47 -26.48 16.96
N GLU A 622 -11.04 -27.08 15.83
CA GLU A 622 -10.76 -26.33 14.60
C GLU A 622 -12.02 -25.73 13.95
N ASP A 623 -13.13 -26.47 13.95
CA ASP A 623 -14.42 -26.05 13.38
C ASP A 623 -15.44 -25.61 14.45
N GLY A 624 -14.99 -25.38 15.68
CA GLY A 624 -15.90 -25.18 16.81
C GLY A 624 -16.80 -23.97 16.71
N TRP A 625 -16.33 -22.90 16.04
CA TRP A 625 -17.13 -21.69 15.86
C TRP A 625 -18.45 -21.97 15.12
N ALA A 626 -18.37 -22.73 14.02
CA ALA A 626 -19.51 -23.09 13.19
C ALA A 626 -20.34 -24.24 13.77
N ASN A 627 -19.69 -25.16 14.49
CA ASN A 627 -20.35 -26.33 15.09
C ASN A 627 -20.97 -26.07 16.47
N GLY A 628 -20.90 -24.82 16.98
CA GLY A 628 -21.53 -24.41 18.24
C GLY A 628 -20.68 -24.66 19.49
N ASN A 629 -19.40 -25.04 19.36
CA ASN A 629 -18.45 -25.19 20.48
C ASN A 629 -17.87 -23.84 20.92
N ARG A 630 -18.72 -22.81 20.99
CA ARG A 630 -18.34 -21.47 21.46
C ARG A 630 -18.28 -21.45 22.97
N LEU A 631 -17.31 -20.73 23.51
CA LEU A 631 -17.09 -20.62 24.95
C LEU A 631 -17.86 -19.41 25.51
N PRO A 632 -18.45 -19.54 26.71
CA PRO A 632 -19.11 -18.42 27.37
C PRO A 632 -18.10 -17.36 27.80
N LEU A 633 -18.50 -16.11 27.67
CA LEU A 633 -17.75 -14.92 28.08
C LEU A 633 -18.34 -14.35 29.37
N THR A 634 -17.49 -13.68 30.14
CA THR A 634 -17.90 -12.88 31.29
C THR A 634 -17.26 -11.52 31.17
N ALA A 635 -18.06 -10.46 31.08
CA ALA A 635 -17.58 -9.09 31.03
C ALA A 635 -17.00 -8.69 32.40
N ILE A 636 -15.73 -8.30 32.43
CA ILE A 636 -15.10 -7.68 33.61
C ILE A 636 -15.35 -6.17 33.55
N ASP A 637 -15.17 -5.57 32.37
CA ASP A 637 -15.54 -4.19 32.13
C ASP A 637 -17.07 -4.10 32.11
N PRO A 638 -17.69 -3.33 33.03
CA PRO A 638 -19.13 -3.21 33.11
C PRO A 638 -19.74 -2.50 31.90
N THR A 639 -18.95 -1.85 31.03
CA THR A 639 -19.40 -1.16 29.82
C THR A 639 -19.41 -2.03 28.57
N LEU A 640 -18.91 -3.26 28.67
CA LEU A 640 -18.73 -4.14 27.52
C LEU A 640 -19.96 -5.02 27.26
N PRO A 641 -20.71 -4.82 26.16
CA PRO A 641 -21.86 -5.65 25.85
C PRO A 641 -21.44 -7.02 25.33
N LEU A 642 -22.13 -8.06 25.82
CA LEU A 642 -22.01 -9.43 25.35
C LEU A 642 -23.18 -9.77 24.42
N LEU A 643 -22.88 -10.46 23.33
CA LEU A 643 -23.78 -10.80 22.23
C LEU A 643 -23.85 -12.32 22.05
N GLU A 644 -24.85 -12.76 21.29
CA GLU A 644 -25.00 -14.16 20.87
C GLU A 644 -24.95 -15.16 22.03
N ASN A 645 -25.79 -14.93 23.06
CA ASN A 645 -25.84 -15.70 24.30
C ASN A 645 -24.47 -15.72 25.03
N ASP A 646 -23.92 -14.53 25.24
CA ASP A 646 -22.64 -14.32 25.91
C ASP A 646 -21.45 -15.03 25.27
N SER A 647 -21.48 -15.31 23.97
CA SER A 647 -20.38 -16.00 23.26
C SER A 647 -19.48 -15.05 22.44
N VAL A 648 -19.92 -13.81 22.25
CA VAL A 648 -19.20 -12.74 21.52
C VAL A 648 -19.23 -11.47 22.37
N ALA A 649 -18.12 -10.74 22.45
CA ALA A 649 -18.08 -9.39 22.99
C ALA A 649 -17.91 -8.39 21.85
N ARG A 650 -18.65 -7.28 21.89
CA ARG A 650 -18.47 -6.16 20.98
C ARG A 650 -17.54 -5.13 21.64
N LEU A 651 -16.28 -5.09 21.20
CA LEU A 651 -15.24 -4.31 21.85
C LEU A 651 -15.35 -2.81 21.52
N ASP A 652 -15.55 -2.46 20.25
CA ASP A 652 -15.50 -1.07 19.80
C ASP A 652 -16.13 -0.88 18.42
N GLY A 653 -16.42 0.37 18.06
CA GLY A 653 -16.78 0.79 16.71
C GLY A 653 -15.78 1.78 16.18
N LEU A 654 -14.94 1.40 15.23
CA LEU A 654 -13.81 2.21 14.77
C LEU A 654 -14.09 2.87 13.42
N ARG A 655 -13.62 4.13 13.29
CA ARG A 655 -13.66 4.90 12.04
C ARG A 655 -12.25 5.16 11.52
N ARG A 656 -12.06 5.06 10.21
CA ARG A 656 -10.84 5.46 9.50
C ARG A 656 -10.81 6.98 9.37
N LEU A 657 -9.68 7.59 9.69
CA LEU A 657 -9.40 9.01 9.50
C LEU A 657 -8.78 9.26 8.11
N ASP A 658 -8.74 10.51 7.68
CA ASP A 658 -8.17 10.91 6.38
C ASP A 658 -6.69 10.53 6.22
N ASP A 659 -5.96 10.38 7.34
CA ASP A 659 -4.57 9.93 7.36
C ASP A 659 -4.40 8.40 7.36
N GLY A 660 -5.52 7.65 7.31
CA GLY A 660 -5.57 6.20 7.29
C GLY A 660 -5.54 5.53 8.66
N THR A 661 -5.39 6.29 9.75
CA THR A 661 -5.43 5.74 11.11
C THR A 661 -6.85 5.39 11.54
N TRP A 662 -6.98 4.46 12.48
CA TRP A 662 -8.26 4.05 13.04
C TRP A 662 -8.45 4.68 14.42
N GLN A 663 -9.64 5.21 14.67
CA GLN A 663 -10.00 5.81 15.94
C GLN A 663 -11.33 5.23 16.43
N SER A 664 -11.46 5.01 17.74
CA SER A 664 -12.76 4.69 18.35
C SER A 664 -13.76 5.79 18.00
N GLY A 665 -14.92 5.35 17.52
CA GLY A 665 -16.05 6.17 17.11
C GLY A 665 -17.07 6.37 18.22
N ALA A 666 -16.75 6.04 19.48
CA ALA A 666 -17.62 6.32 20.62
C ALA A 666 -17.93 7.83 20.69
N LEU A 667 -19.20 8.18 20.46
CA LEU A 667 -19.69 9.56 20.57
C LEU A 667 -20.29 9.81 21.95
N VAL A 668 -20.23 11.08 22.35
CA VAL A 668 -20.60 11.62 23.66
C VAL A 668 -22.05 11.29 24.01
N GLU A 669 -22.26 10.67 25.17
CA GLU A 669 -23.57 10.56 25.81
C GLU A 669 -24.26 11.93 25.84
N SER A 670 -25.44 12.04 25.21
CA SER A 670 -26.26 13.24 25.25
C SER A 670 -27.52 12.94 26.05
N GLU A 671 -27.91 13.83 26.95
CA GLU A 671 -29.21 13.76 27.59
C GLU A 671 -30.35 13.98 26.58
N PRO A 672 -31.52 13.33 26.76
CA PRO A 672 -32.68 13.60 25.92
C PRO A 672 -33.12 15.07 26.05
N ALA A 673 -33.46 15.69 24.92
CA ALA A 673 -34.01 17.04 24.91
C ALA A 673 -35.39 17.08 25.58
N ASP A 674 -36.23 16.10 25.28
CA ASP A 674 -37.54 15.90 25.88
C ASP A 674 -37.50 14.66 26.78
N ARG A 675 -37.62 14.88 28.10
CA ARG A 675 -37.61 13.79 29.08
C ARG A 675 -38.97 13.11 29.15
N LEU A 676 -38.94 11.78 29.13
CA LEU A 676 -40.09 10.89 29.29
C LEU A 676 -39.83 9.95 30.46
N ASN A 677 -40.90 9.40 31.02
CA ASN A 677 -40.79 8.34 32.01
C ASN A 677 -41.79 7.22 31.69
N VAL A 678 -41.43 6.40 30.69
CA VAL A 678 -42.26 5.28 30.23
C VAL A 678 -41.48 3.98 30.30
N THR A 679 -42.00 3.03 31.06
CA THR A 679 -41.44 1.67 31.12
C THR A 679 -42.19 0.76 30.16
N PHE A 680 -41.46 0.00 29.36
CA PHE A 680 -41.96 -1.08 28.53
C PHE A 680 -41.80 -2.40 29.29
N GLY A 681 -42.93 -2.97 29.71
CA GLY A 681 -42.94 -4.08 30.67
C GLY A 681 -42.38 -3.62 32.02
N ASP A 682 -41.48 -4.42 32.57
CA ASP A 682 -40.71 -4.18 33.79
C ASP A 682 -39.19 -4.16 33.56
N GLU A 683 -38.76 -4.19 32.29
CA GLU A 683 -37.36 -4.37 31.87
C GLU A 683 -36.70 -3.11 31.30
N ILE A 684 -37.42 -2.32 30.49
CA ILE A 684 -36.84 -1.22 29.70
C ILE A 684 -37.53 0.11 30.00
N LEU A 685 -36.75 1.16 30.28
CA LEU A 685 -37.18 2.53 30.43
C LEU A 685 -36.84 3.34 29.18
N LEU A 686 -37.81 4.10 28.65
CA LEU A 686 -37.56 5.20 27.72
C LEU A 686 -37.44 6.50 28.55
N GLU A 687 -36.22 7.04 28.62
CA GLU A 687 -35.88 8.25 29.37
C GLU A 687 -36.23 9.53 28.60
N GLY A 688 -36.38 9.43 27.28
CA GLY A 688 -36.75 10.57 26.46
C GLY A 688 -36.44 10.40 24.98
N ALA A 689 -36.65 11.48 24.24
CA ALA A 689 -36.31 11.59 22.83
C ALA A 689 -35.68 12.95 22.51
N THR A 690 -34.90 12.98 21.42
CA THR A 690 -34.33 14.20 20.86
C THR A 690 -34.66 14.25 19.38
N LEU A 691 -35.27 15.35 18.92
CA LEU A 691 -35.47 15.62 17.50
C LEU A 691 -34.50 16.69 17.05
N GLU A 692 -33.84 16.48 15.91
CA GLU A 692 -32.97 17.52 15.34
C GLU A 692 -33.79 18.71 14.81
N GLN A 693 -35.02 18.43 14.34
CA GLN A 693 -35.87 19.38 13.63
C GLN A 693 -37.33 19.20 14.07
N GLN A 694 -37.97 20.28 14.54
CA GLN A 694 -39.40 20.28 14.90
C GLN A 694 -40.32 20.62 13.71
N ALA A 695 -39.75 21.12 12.61
CA ALA A 695 -40.48 21.39 11.37
C ALA A 695 -39.70 20.88 10.16
N VAL A 696 -40.37 20.11 9.30
CA VAL A 696 -39.81 19.38 8.16
C VAL A 696 -40.65 19.61 6.91
N SER A 697 -40.07 19.44 5.73
CA SER A 697 -40.80 19.51 4.46
C SER A 697 -41.16 18.12 3.90
N PRO A 698 -42.22 18.00 3.09
CA PRO A 698 -42.56 16.75 2.42
C PRO A 698 -41.39 16.21 1.59
N GLY A 699 -41.11 14.91 1.71
CA GLY A 699 -39.99 14.26 1.03
C GLY A 699 -38.63 14.37 1.74
N GLU A 700 -38.54 15.11 2.85
CA GLU A 700 -37.36 15.10 3.72
C GLU A 700 -37.38 13.90 4.68
N ASN A 701 -36.27 13.69 5.39
CA ASN A 701 -36.16 12.68 6.44
C ASN A 701 -36.42 13.31 7.81
N LEU A 702 -37.22 12.63 8.63
CA LEU A 702 -37.37 12.97 10.04
C LEU A 702 -36.30 12.24 10.86
N GLU A 703 -35.31 12.98 11.33
CA GLU A 703 -34.23 12.50 12.20
C GLU A 703 -34.61 12.63 13.69
N PHE A 704 -34.48 11.55 14.45
CA PHE A 704 -34.73 11.53 15.89
C PHE A 704 -33.84 10.51 16.61
N SER A 705 -33.66 10.70 17.91
CA SER A 705 -32.94 9.75 18.79
C SER A 705 -33.79 9.41 20.00
N LEU A 706 -33.78 8.14 20.38
CA LEU A 706 -34.47 7.61 21.53
C LEU A 706 -33.46 7.23 22.61
N HIS A 707 -33.74 7.64 23.84
CA HIS A 707 -32.86 7.44 24.98
C HIS A 707 -33.43 6.37 25.88
N TRP A 708 -32.83 5.19 25.85
CA TRP A 708 -33.29 4.03 26.57
C TRP A 708 -32.36 3.68 27.73
N ARG A 709 -32.90 2.96 28.71
CA ARG A 709 -32.13 2.36 29.81
C ARG A 709 -32.75 1.02 30.19
N ALA A 710 -31.95 -0.03 30.29
CA ALA A 710 -32.40 -1.28 30.91
C ALA A 710 -32.47 -1.10 32.43
N ILE A 711 -33.63 -1.38 33.04
CA ILE A 711 -33.83 -1.37 34.49
C ILE A 711 -33.77 -2.79 35.09
N GLN A 712 -33.97 -3.81 34.25
CA GLN A 712 -33.68 -5.22 34.53
C GLN A 712 -33.07 -5.84 33.27
N PRO A 713 -32.34 -6.98 33.37
CA PRO A 713 -31.80 -7.67 32.20
C PRO A 713 -32.94 -8.08 31.23
N PRO A 714 -32.97 -7.56 29.99
CA PRO A 714 -34.03 -7.91 29.06
C PRO A 714 -33.91 -9.38 28.63
N ILE A 715 -35.04 -10.09 28.56
CA ILE A 715 -35.06 -11.53 28.23
C ILE A 715 -35.35 -11.84 26.76
N PHE A 716 -35.68 -10.82 25.97
CA PHE A 716 -35.95 -10.93 24.54
C PHE A 716 -35.23 -9.84 23.76
N ASP A 717 -34.78 -10.17 22.56
CA ASP A 717 -34.43 -9.16 21.58
C ASP A 717 -35.72 -8.55 21.04
N TYR A 718 -35.98 -7.31 21.38
CA TYR A 718 -37.14 -6.57 20.91
C TYR A 718 -36.85 -5.93 19.53
N ALA A 719 -37.91 -5.63 18.80
CA ALA A 719 -37.88 -4.66 17.71
C ALA A 719 -38.58 -3.38 18.16
N VAL A 720 -38.02 -2.25 17.75
CA VAL A 720 -38.62 -0.92 17.95
C VAL A 720 -39.47 -0.60 16.72
N PHE A 721 -40.65 -0.03 16.94
CA PHE A 721 -41.41 0.60 15.87
C PHE A 721 -41.58 2.09 16.15
N ALA A 722 -41.57 2.89 15.09
CA ALA A 722 -41.97 4.28 15.11
C ALA A 722 -43.04 4.52 14.04
N HIS A 723 -44.12 5.18 14.43
CA HIS A 723 -45.19 5.57 13.51
C HIS A 723 -45.40 7.07 13.55
N LEU A 724 -45.46 7.69 12.37
CA LEU A 724 -45.92 9.06 12.22
C LEU A 724 -47.42 9.04 11.94
N LEU A 725 -48.20 9.67 12.81
CA LEU A 725 -49.67 9.71 12.74
C LEU A 725 -50.18 11.11 12.41
N ASP A 726 -51.20 11.19 11.56
CA ASP A 726 -51.92 12.44 11.31
C ASP A 726 -52.93 12.78 12.43
N ALA A 727 -53.69 13.86 12.23
CA ALA A 727 -54.69 14.34 13.19
C ALA A 727 -55.84 13.34 13.41
N ASP A 728 -56.14 12.48 12.43
CA ASP A 728 -57.18 11.45 12.51
C ASP A 728 -56.63 10.13 13.10
N GLY A 729 -55.33 10.08 13.40
CA GLY A 729 -54.63 8.90 13.91
C GLY A 729 -54.22 7.91 12.82
N ALA A 730 -54.33 8.28 11.54
CA ALA A 730 -53.88 7.43 10.44
C ALA A 730 -52.36 7.48 10.30
N LYS A 731 -51.76 6.31 10.05
CA LYS A 731 -50.31 6.16 9.88
C LYS A 731 -49.87 6.63 8.50
N VAL A 732 -49.05 7.67 8.46
CA VAL A 732 -48.55 8.30 7.21
C VAL A 732 -47.11 7.90 6.88
N ALA A 733 -46.31 7.53 7.88
CA ALA A 733 -44.98 6.97 7.72
C ALA A 733 -44.69 5.99 8.88
N GLN A 734 -43.77 5.05 8.66
CA GLN A 734 -43.36 4.09 9.67
C GLN A 734 -41.93 3.62 9.48
N LEU A 735 -41.33 3.13 10.56
CA LEU A 735 -40.05 2.42 10.57
C LEU A 735 -40.07 1.37 11.67
N ASP A 736 -39.52 0.19 11.37
CA ASP A 736 -39.30 -0.90 12.30
C ASP A 736 -37.82 -1.31 12.21
N TRP A 737 -37.16 -1.47 13.36
CA TRP A 737 -35.74 -1.82 13.40
C TRP A 737 -35.39 -2.60 14.68
N GLN A 738 -34.22 -3.25 14.68
CA GLN A 738 -33.65 -3.80 15.91
C GLN A 738 -32.89 -2.70 16.65
N PRO A 739 -32.99 -2.62 17.99
CA PRO A 739 -32.31 -1.57 18.74
C PRO A 739 -30.83 -1.47 18.40
N GLN A 740 -30.33 -0.25 18.39
CA GLN A 740 -28.95 0.08 18.09
C GLN A 740 -28.46 1.21 18.97
N ASP A 741 -27.15 1.37 19.03
CA ASP A 741 -26.49 2.51 19.65
C ASP A 741 -25.59 3.23 18.63
N ALA A 742 -24.75 4.15 19.11
CA ALA A 742 -23.82 4.90 18.27
C ALA A 742 -22.81 4.00 17.50
N ILE A 743 -22.51 2.81 18.03
CA ILE A 743 -21.59 1.84 17.43
C ILE A 743 -22.30 1.00 16.36
N GLY A 744 -23.53 0.57 16.63
CA GLY A 744 -24.33 -0.19 15.68
C GLY A 744 -25.38 -1.00 16.40
N ARG A 745 -25.85 -2.06 15.75
CA ARG A 745 -26.87 -2.95 16.31
C ARG A 745 -26.47 -3.45 17.70
N LEU A 746 -27.41 -3.34 18.64
CA LEU A 746 -27.27 -3.72 20.03
C LEU A 746 -28.59 -4.35 20.50
N PRO A 747 -28.75 -5.68 20.34
CA PRO A 747 -29.95 -6.38 20.75
C PRO A 747 -30.27 -6.14 22.22
N ALA A 748 -31.54 -6.06 22.58
CA ALA A 748 -31.96 -5.70 23.94
C ALA A 748 -31.40 -6.65 25.01
N THR A 749 -31.23 -7.94 24.70
CA THR A 749 -30.60 -8.91 25.63
C THR A 749 -29.15 -8.58 25.99
N ALA A 750 -28.47 -7.78 25.16
CA ALA A 750 -27.10 -7.32 25.39
C ALA A 750 -27.02 -5.99 26.15
N TRP A 751 -28.16 -5.40 26.51
CA TRP A 751 -28.18 -4.11 27.22
C TRP A 751 -27.73 -4.28 28.66
N ILE A 752 -26.77 -3.44 29.05
CA ILE A 752 -26.28 -3.40 30.43
C ILE A 752 -27.26 -2.59 31.28
N VAL A 753 -27.65 -3.17 32.41
CA VAL A 753 -28.54 -2.50 33.38
C VAL A 753 -27.94 -1.18 33.82
N ASP A 754 -28.78 -0.15 33.87
CA ASP A 754 -28.45 1.23 34.20
C ASP A 754 -27.51 1.95 33.23
N GLN A 755 -27.18 1.39 32.06
CA GLN A 755 -26.45 2.12 31.02
C GLN A 755 -27.39 2.76 30.00
N PRO A 756 -27.07 3.99 29.54
CA PRO A 756 -27.86 4.66 28.51
C PRO A 756 -27.61 4.00 27.14
N VAL A 757 -28.70 3.80 26.39
CA VAL A 757 -28.66 3.37 24.99
C VAL A 757 -29.32 4.45 24.14
N VAL A 758 -28.53 5.12 23.31
CA VAL A 758 -29.01 6.19 22.41
C VAL A 758 -29.21 5.61 21.02
N ASP A 759 -30.47 5.43 20.64
CA ASP A 759 -30.88 4.82 19.37
C ASP A 759 -31.36 5.90 18.39
N SER A 760 -30.50 6.25 17.43
CA SER A 760 -30.76 7.29 16.41
C SER A 760 -31.31 6.70 15.12
N GLN A 761 -32.38 7.31 14.58
CA GLN A 761 -33.11 6.83 13.41
C GLN A 761 -33.60 7.95 12.49
N SER A 762 -33.87 7.56 11.25
CA SER A 762 -34.36 8.42 10.17
C SER A 762 -35.60 7.82 9.51
N ILE A 763 -36.74 8.53 9.54
CA ILE A 763 -37.96 8.12 8.82
C ILE A 763 -38.12 8.95 7.55
N PRO A 764 -38.08 8.34 6.34
CA PRO A 764 -38.34 9.07 5.10
C PRO A 764 -39.81 9.47 5.00
N LEU A 765 -40.07 10.77 4.80
CA LEU A 765 -41.44 11.28 4.70
C LEU A 765 -41.98 11.20 3.27
N PRO A 766 -43.28 10.92 3.07
CA PRO A 766 -43.88 10.95 1.74
C PRO A 766 -43.74 12.32 1.05
N ALA A 767 -43.39 12.32 -0.23
CA ALA A 767 -43.20 13.55 -1.02
C ALA A 767 -44.48 14.39 -1.21
N GLN A 768 -45.66 13.81 -1.00
CA GLN A 768 -46.96 14.48 -1.08
C GLN A 768 -47.63 14.61 0.29
N LEU A 769 -46.87 14.53 1.38
CA LEU A 769 -47.40 14.67 2.73
C LEU A 769 -48.04 16.07 2.92
N PRO A 770 -49.33 16.16 3.28
CA PRO A 770 -49.97 17.46 3.47
C PRO A 770 -49.34 18.26 4.61
N ALA A 771 -49.31 19.59 4.48
CA ALA A 771 -48.91 20.47 5.56
C ALA A 771 -49.85 20.30 6.76
N GLY A 772 -49.29 20.23 7.97
CA GLY A 772 -50.05 19.97 9.18
C GLY A 772 -49.21 19.48 10.35
N THR A 773 -49.90 19.18 11.45
CA THR A 773 -49.27 18.67 12.67
C THR A 773 -49.38 17.15 12.72
N TYR A 774 -48.27 16.48 13.00
CA TYR A 774 -48.18 15.02 13.07
C TYR A 774 -47.57 14.59 14.40
N ARG A 775 -47.98 13.43 14.90
CA ARG A 775 -47.46 12.84 16.14
C ARG A 775 -46.54 11.67 15.83
N LEU A 776 -45.33 11.69 16.38
CA LEU A 776 -44.41 10.56 16.34
C LEU A 776 -44.67 9.69 17.58
N ILE A 777 -45.10 8.46 17.37
CA ILE A 777 -45.25 7.47 18.43
C ILE A 777 -44.21 6.35 18.29
N VAL A 778 -43.78 5.80 19.41
CA VAL A 778 -42.78 4.73 19.50
C VAL A 778 -43.28 3.61 20.39
N GLY A 779 -42.90 2.37 20.09
CA GLY A 779 -43.04 1.26 21.02
C GLY A 779 -42.12 0.07 20.73
N LEU A 780 -42.20 -0.94 21.59
CA LEU A 780 -41.44 -2.19 21.47
C LEU A 780 -42.38 -3.37 21.18
N TYR A 781 -41.89 -4.35 20.43
CA TYR A 781 -42.55 -5.65 20.26
C TYR A 781 -41.53 -6.78 20.18
N ASN A 782 -41.96 -7.98 20.56
CA ASN A 782 -41.16 -9.17 20.34
C ASN A 782 -41.26 -9.57 18.86
N TRP A 783 -40.14 -9.52 18.14
CA TRP A 783 -40.13 -9.77 16.69
C TRP A 783 -40.45 -11.22 16.31
N GLN A 784 -40.26 -12.18 17.22
CA GLN A 784 -40.51 -13.60 16.97
C GLN A 784 -42.01 -13.92 16.97
N ASN A 785 -42.81 -13.21 17.77
CA ASN A 785 -44.25 -13.48 17.92
C ASN A 785 -45.17 -12.30 17.55
N GLY A 786 -44.60 -11.11 17.31
CA GLY A 786 -45.33 -9.90 16.92
C GLY A 786 -46.11 -9.20 18.04
N VAL A 787 -45.94 -9.62 19.30
CA VAL A 787 -46.68 -9.07 20.45
C VAL A 787 -46.00 -7.80 20.95
N ARG A 788 -46.76 -6.71 21.08
CA ARG A 788 -46.29 -5.43 21.63
C ARG A 788 -46.06 -5.53 23.14
N VAL A 789 -45.09 -4.78 23.63
CA VAL A 789 -44.75 -4.70 25.05
C VAL A 789 -45.55 -3.58 25.69
N ALA A 790 -46.33 -3.90 26.73
CA ALA A 790 -47.19 -2.94 27.41
C ALA A 790 -46.40 -1.76 28.01
N THR A 791 -46.93 -0.54 27.85
CA THR A 791 -46.34 0.69 28.39
C THR A 791 -46.95 1.06 29.75
N ASN A 792 -46.12 1.47 30.70
CA ASN A 792 -46.56 2.00 32.00
C ASN A 792 -45.86 3.34 32.29
N GLY A 793 -46.51 4.20 33.08
CA GLY A 793 -45.96 5.50 33.50
C GLY A 793 -46.87 6.69 33.18
N PRO A 794 -46.50 7.89 33.65
CA PRO A 794 -47.29 9.11 33.44
C PRO A 794 -47.43 9.52 31.97
N ASP A 795 -46.45 9.17 31.14
CA ASP A 795 -46.40 9.54 29.72
C ASP A 795 -46.81 8.38 28.79
N ALA A 796 -47.28 7.25 29.36
CA ALA A 796 -47.72 6.09 28.57
C ALA A 796 -48.94 6.44 27.70
N GLY A 797 -48.86 6.10 26.42
CA GLY A 797 -49.96 6.28 25.45
C GLY A 797 -50.86 5.07 25.32
N ALA A 798 -51.82 5.14 24.41
CA ALA A 798 -52.66 4.01 24.02
C ALA A 798 -51.90 3.04 23.07
N ASP A 799 -52.43 1.83 22.91
CA ASP A 799 -51.93 0.79 21.99
C ASP A 799 -50.45 0.39 22.20
N ASP A 800 -50.02 0.33 23.47
CA ASP A 800 -48.68 -0.08 23.89
C ASP A 800 -47.57 0.75 23.23
N ALA A 801 -47.81 2.06 23.11
CA ALA A 801 -46.90 3.04 22.52
C ALA A 801 -46.86 4.34 23.36
N VAL A 802 -45.86 5.18 23.09
CA VAL A 802 -45.69 6.51 23.70
C VAL A 802 -45.54 7.56 22.60
N THR A 803 -46.14 8.74 22.79
CA THR A 803 -45.89 9.89 21.90
C THR A 803 -44.58 10.56 22.31
N VAL A 804 -43.58 10.50 21.45
CA VAL A 804 -42.24 11.04 21.74
C VAL A 804 -42.05 12.46 21.20
N ALA A 805 -42.83 12.85 20.18
CA ALA A 805 -42.78 14.20 19.63
C ALA A 805 -44.04 14.58 18.84
N VAL A 806 -44.19 15.88 18.63
CA VAL A 806 -45.15 16.48 17.70
C VAL A 806 -44.38 17.35 16.71
N ILE A 807 -44.54 17.09 15.42
CA ILE A 807 -43.82 17.78 14.35
C ILE A 807 -44.77 18.56 13.43
N GLU A 808 -44.26 19.61 12.82
CA GLU A 808 -44.97 20.40 11.81
C GLU A 808 -44.42 20.12 10.41
N VAL A 809 -45.28 19.70 9.49
CA VAL A 809 -44.94 19.60 8.05
C VAL A 809 -45.38 20.88 7.37
N LYS A 810 -44.44 21.54 6.67
CA LYS A 810 -44.66 22.86 6.03
C LYS A 810 -45.07 22.79 4.56
#